data_AF-A0A9F5N4C8-F1
#
_entry.id   AF-A0A9F5N4C8-F1
#
_cell.length_a   1.000
_cell.length_b   1.000
_cell.length_c   1.000
_cell.angle_alpha   90.00
_cell.angle_beta   90.00
_cell.angle_gamma   90.00
#
_symmetry.space_group_name_H-M   'P 1'
#
loop_
_entity.id
_entity.type
_entity.pdbx_description
1 polymer ?
#
loop_
_entity_poly.entity_id
_entity_poly.type
_entity_poly.pdbx_seq_one_letter_code
_entity_poly.pdbx_strand_id
1 'polypeptide(L)'
;MTSHRAGLQLAFVDWHGPENNRAHHTAETSSGQLAVRRGQPFALTLHFHSRNYQPGFDSMYLSAETGPGPEQAIFPVGLSQPHTCETWRASGTSSGPRSTDVRVSAPAVAPIGRYQLNVHFDSGQGLSSSYQLGEFLLLFNAWCPDDDVYLESEAERQEYLLNEHGIIFHGNKNWIHPVPWNYGQFEEETVGICLKLLDSNLQCQHHPVQDCALRSSPVYVSRVLSAMVNSNDDAGVLLGNWSEDYSGGTRPSEWNSSIAILRQWERSGGQPVKYGQCWVFAAVMCTVMRGLGIPTRVVTNFDSGHEKDGNLVIDIFYDNTGQLLPRESKDSIWNFHVWNECWMARRDLPPGYDGWQVLDATPQESSNGLYRCGPAPVRAIREGDIHLRYDTPFVFSMVNADRVVWLLSGTKREKLQWNPSAVGNHISTKSIGSDAREDITHTYKHQEGSLGERQVFLKALAHSQPFSPIRPGPDALPATPDPLPRVPALHDDRAQDPPAGAQTSLHLQLAESPEVGQDIYLTLLARNLEFASKALKLSLSAQPVLHNGHPLPPFWQDTMYLSFSPKEEKRIPWLISYGQYGRHLQEDKQIRVVAMGEENTSWEKALAEKTITVASPPLGIHVLTPVVVNQAFRLRVEFANPLAEPVSDGLLTVEGGGLVRGQAQIELGFLAARQQASITLQLTPYKSGPRQLHVSLRSSLFPPLKGHKQLQVAGGGLRARRQP
;
A
#
# COMPACT_ATOMS: atom_id res chain seq x y z
N MET A 1 -13.08 36.47 -62.50
CA MET A 1 -11.91 35.67 -62.09
C MET A 1 -12.32 34.84 -60.88
N THR A 2 -12.74 33.60 -61.10
CA THR A 2 -12.99 32.63 -60.03
C THR A 2 -11.65 32.23 -59.43
N SER A 3 -11.29 32.82 -58.30
CA SER A 3 -10.19 32.35 -57.47
C SER A 3 -10.54 30.94 -57.02
N HIS A 4 -9.98 29.92 -57.68
CA HIS A 4 -9.94 28.56 -57.15
C HIS A 4 -9.12 28.60 -55.86
N ARG A 5 -9.79 28.85 -54.73
CA ARG A 5 -9.14 28.85 -53.42
C ARG A 5 -8.86 27.41 -53.05
N ALA A 6 -7.59 27.10 -52.80
CA ALA A 6 -7.15 25.77 -52.40
C ALA A 6 -7.79 25.35 -51.06
N GLY A 7 -8.09 24.05 -50.94
CA GLY A 7 -8.50 23.44 -49.68
C GLY A 7 -7.43 23.61 -48.60
N LEU A 8 -7.86 23.63 -47.34
CA LEU A 8 -6.94 23.73 -46.20
C LEU A 8 -6.13 22.43 -46.08
N GLN A 9 -4.80 22.53 -46.04
CA GLN A 9 -3.89 21.38 -45.96
C GLN A 9 -2.91 21.55 -44.80
N LEU A 10 -2.90 20.61 -43.87
CA LEU A 10 -1.98 20.57 -42.74
C LEU A 10 -0.56 20.30 -43.22
N ALA A 11 0.41 21.03 -42.68
CA ALA A 11 1.84 20.82 -42.88
C ALA A 11 2.45 20.02 -41.72
N PHE A 12 2.29 20.52 -40.50
CA PHE A 12 2.69 19.82 -39.28
C PHE A 12 1.92 20.38 -38.08
N VAL A 13 2.00 19.67 -36.96
CA VAL A 13 1.47 20.09 -35.66
C VAL A 13 2.61 20.30 -34.67
N ASP A 14 2.57 21.41 -33.95
CA ASP A 14 3.36 21.61 -32.75
C ASP A 14 2.50 21.28 -31.53
N TRP A 15 2.94 20.31 -30.73
CA TRP A 15 2.19 19.81 -29.58
C TRP A 15 2.46 20.58 -28.29
N HIS A 16 3.42 21.51 -28.27
CA HIS A 16 3.84 22.23 -27.05
C HIS A 16 4.05 21.29 -25.86
N GLY A 17 4.63 20.11 -26.13
CA GLY A 17 4.70 18.99 -25.19
C GLY A 17 5.32 19.37 -23.84
N PRO A 18 6.52 19.99 -23.80
CA PRO A 18 7.15 20.42 -22.55
C PRO A 18 6.32 21.42 -21.73
N GLU A 19 5.67 22.38 -22.38
CA GLU A 19 4.84 23.40 -21.74
C GLU A 19 3.55 22.80 -21.19
N ASN A 20 2.87 21.97 -21.99
CA ASN A 20 1.66 21.27 -21.58
C ASN A 20 1.97 20.31 -20.43
N ASN A 21 3.01 19.47 -20.54
CA ASN A 21 3.35 18.53 -19.47
C ASN A 21 3.69 19.25 -18.15
N ARG A 22 4.31 20.44 -18.22
CA ARG A 22 4.56 21.26 -17.03
C ARG A 22 3.27 21.81 -16.43
N ALA A 23 2.38 22.35 -17.27
CA ALA A 23 1.09 22.89 -16.83
C ALA A 23 0.15 21.81 -16.28
N HIS A 24 0.26 20.57 -16.76
CA HIS A 24 -0.55 19.42 -16.33
C HIS A 24 0.12 18.56 -15.25
N HIS A 25 1.26 18.99 -14.70
CA HIS A 25 1.97 18.25 -13.65
C HIS A 25 2.32 16.80 -14.06
N THR A 26 2.84 16.65 -15.28
CA THR A 26 3.27 15.38 -15.90
C THR A 26 4.69 15.49 -16.49
N ALA A 27 5.41 16.60 -16.28
CA ALA A 27 6.75 16.82 -16.83
C ALA A 27 7.78 15.75 -16.43
N GLU A 28 7.62 15.08 -15.28
CA GLU A 28 8.53 14.01 -14.85
C GLU A 28 8.27 12.68 -15.60
N THR A 29 7.09 12.49 -16.23
CA THR A 29 6.79 11.26 -17.00
C THR A 29 7.73 11.16 -18.20
N SER A 30 8.66 10.19 -18.14
CA SER A 30 9.93 10.31 -18.85
C SER A 30 9.94 9.81 -20.30
N SER A 31 8.86 9.91 -21.06
CA SER A 31 8.78 9.38 -22.43
C SER A 31 8.82 10.43 -23.55
N GLY A 32 8.84 11.73 -23.22
CA GLY A 32 8.72 12.81 -24.22
C GLY A 32 7.36 12.85 -24.94
N GLN A 33 6.45 11.93 -24.62
CA GLN A 33 5.06 11.91 -25.06
C GLN A 33 4.27 13.00 -24.36
N LEU A 34 3.25 13.54 -25.04
CA LEU A 34 2.29 14.44 -24.41
C LEU A 34 1.44 13.64 -23.41
N ALA A 35 1.48 14.03 -22.14
CA ALA A 35 0.65 13.46 -21.09
C ALA A 35 -0.10 14.60 -20.40
N VAL A 36 -1.42 14.58 -20.51
CA VAL A 36 -2.30 15.62 -19.98
C VAL A 36 -3.31 15.02 -19.01
N ARG A 37 -3.92 15.88 -18.21
CA ARG A 37 -4.95 15.50 -17.23
C ARG A 37 -6.30 16.02 -17.68
N ARG A 38 -7.33 15.20 -17.53
CA ARG A 38 -8.71 15.53 -17.93
C ARG A 38 -9.24 16.77 -17.20
N GLY A 39 -10.24 17.44 -17.76
CA GLY A 39 -10.79 18.68 -17.18
C GLY A 39 -9.89 19.92 -17.27
N GLN A 40 -8.67 19.80 -17.81
CA GLN A 40 -7.75 20.93 -18.02
C GLN A 40 -7.44 21.08 -19.52
N PRO A 41 -7.46 22.31 -20.08
CA PRO A 41 -7.09 22.53 -21.48
C PRO A 41 -5.59 22.43 -21.74
N PHE A 42 -5.22 21.88 -22.90
CA PHE A 42 -3.86 21.87 -23.45
C PHE A 42 -3.80 22.54 -24.82
N ALA A 43 -2.62 23.03 -25.21
CA ALA A 43 -2.43 23.81 -26.44
C ALA A 43 -1.70 23.02 -27.52
N LEU A 44 -2.07 23.23 -28.78
CA LEU A 44 -1.34 22.76 -29.96
C LEU A 44 -1.41 23.85 -31.05
N THR A 45 -0.40 23.92 -31.92
CA THR A 45 -0.42 24.84 -33.08
C THR A 45 -0.45 24.03 -34.37
N LEU A 46 -1.48 24.27 -35.18
CA LEU A 46 -1.61 23.68 -36.51
C LEU A 46 -0.96 24.61 -37.53
N HIS A 47 0.02 24.11 -38.28
CA HIS A 47 0.68 24.83 -39.37
C HIS A 47 0.16 24.34 -40.72
N PHE A 48 -0.13 25.26 -41.63
CA PHE A 48 -0.72 24.96 -42.94
C PHE A 48 0.23 25.29 -44.09
N HIS A 49 0.08 24.61 -45.23
CA HIS A 49 0.96 24.82 -46.39
C HIS A 49 0.72 26.16 -47.09
N SER A 50 -0.53 26.43 -47.47
CA SER A 50 -0.89 27.45 -48.46
C SER A 50 -1.55 28.70 -47.86
N ARG A 51 -2.49 28.53 -46.92
CA ARG A 51 -3.24 29.60 -46.26
C ARG A 51 -3.65 29.19 -44.85
N ASN A 52 -4.00 30.15 -44.01
CA ASN A 52 -4.57 29.85 -42.69
C ASN A 52 -6.02 29.36 -42.75
N TYR A 53 -6.46 28.74 -41.66
CA TYR A 53 -7.86 28.48 -41.33
C TYR A 53 -8.68 29.78 -41.31
N GLN A 54 -9.81 29.81 -42.00
CA GLN A 54 -10.72 30.96 -42.06
C GLN A 54 -12.10 30.59 -41.48
N PRO A 55 -12.40 31.01 -40.23
CA PRO A 55 -13.71 30.77 -39.62
C PRO A 55 -14.86 31.25 -40.51
N GLY A 56 -15.89 30.41 -40.68
CA GLY A 56 -17.05 30.70 -41.52
C GLY A 56 -16.91 30.31 -42.99
N PHE A 57 -15.68 30.10 -43.47
CA PHE A 57 -15.42 29.48 -44.79
C PHE A 57 -14.97 28.02 -44.62
N ASP A 58 -14.04 27.77 -43.70
CA ASP A 58 -13.59 26.44 -43.33
C ASP A 58 -14.32 25.96 -42.07
N SER A 59 -14.66 24.67 -42.07
CA SER A 59 -15.01 23.94 -40.85
C SER A 59 -13.83 23.08 -40.41
N MET A 60 -13.52 23.11 -39.12
CA MET A 60 -12.47 22.30 -38.52
C MET A 60 -13.10 21.48 -37.39
N TYR A 61 -12.90 20.16 -37.44
CA TYR A 61 -13.35 19.23 -36.41
C TYR A 61 -12.15 18.45 -35.90
N LEU A 62 -12.10 18.21 -34.59
CA LEU A 62 -11.18 17.28 -33.99
C LEU A 62 -11.94 16.00 -33.62
N SER A 63 -11.30 14.85 -33.74
CA SER A 63 -11.75 13.60 -33.12
C SER A 63 -10.72 13.10 -32.12
N ALA A 64 -11.18 12.70 -30.94
CA ALA A 64 -10.38 12.03 -29.92
C ALA A 64 -10.90 10.59 -29.75
N GLU A 65 -10.03 9.62 -30.00
CA GLU A 65 -10.34 8.18 -30.04
C GLU A 65 -9.57 7.44 -28.94
N THR A 66 -10.22 6.58 -28.17
CA THR A 66 -9.61 5.74 -27.13
C THR A 66 -10.22 4.34 -27.13
N GLY A 67 -9.41 3.32 -26.82
CA GLY A 67 -9.85 1.92 -26.76
C GLY A 67 -10.17 1.30 -28.14
N PRO A 68 -10.66 0.06 -28.16
CA PRO A 68 -10.89 -0.70 -29.40
C PRO A 68 -12.27 -0.48 -30.05
N GLY A 69 -13.13 0.35 -29.44
CA GLY A 69 -14.48 0.63 -29.93
C GLY A 69 -14.51 1.79 -30.95
N PRO A 70 -15.62 1.95 -31.70
CA PRO A 70 -15.80 3.09 -32.60
C PRO A 70 -16.11 4.41 -31.85
N GLU A 71 -16.07 4.41 -30.52
CA GLU A 71 -16.36 5.58 -29.70
C GLU A 71 -15.28 6.63 -29.88
N GLN A 72 -15.65 7.68 -30.61
CA GLN A 72 -14.82 8.85 -30.84
C GLN A 72 -15.59 10.10 -30.44
N ALA A 73 -14.95 10.96 -29.66
CA ALA A 73 -15.50 12.28 -29.40
C ALA A 73 -15.16 13.18 -30.58
N ILE A 74 -16.15 13.53 -31.41
CA ILE A 74 -15.99 14.51 -32.49
C ILE A 74 -16.50 15.86 -32.00
N PHE A 75 -15.69 16.89 -32.11
CA PHE A 75 -16.03 18.23 -31.63
C PHE A 75 -15.50 19.32 -32.57
N PRO A 76 -16.29 20.36 -32.86
CA PRO A 76 -15.87 21.46 -33.73
C PRO A 76 -14.84 22.35 -33.03
N VAL A 77 -13.96 22.96 -33.81
CA VAL A 77 -13.05 24.03 -33.35
C VAL A 77 -13.74 25.37 -33.56
N GLY A 78 -14.19 26.01 -32.49
CA GLY A 78 -14.88 27.31 -32.53
C GLY A 78 -13.98 28.50 -32.17
N LEU A 79 -14.50 29.73 -32.26
CA LEU A 79 -13.81 30.94 -31.77
C LEU A 79 -13.87 31.03 -30.23
N SER A 80 -14.99 30.62 -29.64
CA SER A 80 -15.19 30.48 -28.20
C SER A 80 -16.24 29.42 -27.94
N GLN A 81 -16.05 28.55 -26.95
CA GLN A 81 -17.06 27.58 -26.52
C GLN A 81 -17.41 27.82 -25.05
N PRO A 82 -18.69 27.77 -24.66
CA PRO A 82 -19.09 27.91 -23.27
C PRO A 82 -18.41 26.84 -22.40
N HIS A 83 -18.19 27.17 -21.11
CA HIS A 83 -17.66 26.22 -20.15
C HIS A 83 -18.69 25.12 -19.85
N THR A 84 -18.33 23.86 -20.13
CA THR A 84 -19.14 22.66 -19.83
C THR A 84 -18.23 21.57 -19.24
N CYS A 85 -18.72 20.82 -18.26
CA CYS A 85 -17.92 19.78 -17.60
C CYS A 85 -18.00 18.42 -18.31
N GLU A 86 -18.89 18.28 -19.30
CA GLU A 86 -19.33 16.99 -19.82
C GLU A 86 -18.82 16.67 -21.24
N THR A 87 -18.41 17.68 -22.02
CA THR A 87 -18.07 17.49 -23.44
C THR A 87 -16.65 17.94 -23.78
N TRP A 88 -16.07 17.24 -24.77
CA TRP A 88 -14.83 17.66 -25.42
C TRP A 88 -15.03 18.95 -26.19
N ARG A 89 -14.03 19.83 -26.12
CA ARG A 89 -14.13 21.19 -26.64
C ARG A 89 -12.81 21.64 -27.25
N ALA A 90 -12.90 22.49 -28.26
CA ALA A 90 -11.75 23.15 -28.82
C ALA A 90 -12.04 24.59 -29.27
N SER A 91 -11.05 25.45 -29.05
CA SER A 91 -11.06 26.82 -29.55
C SER A 91 -9.83 27.10 -30.42
N GLY A 92 -10.02 27.74 -31.57
CA GLY A 92 -8.97 28.08 -32.51
C GLY A 92 -8.81 29.60 -32.67
N THR A 93 -7.57 30.08 -32.56
CA THR A 93 -7.20 31.48 -32.80
C THR A 93 -6.04 31.57 -33.78
N SER A 94 -6.16 32.41 -34.80
CA SER A 94 -5.09 32.63 -35.77
C SER A 94 -3.83 33.17 -35.09
N SER A 95 -2.71 32.46 -35.22
CA SER A 95 -1.40 32.85 -34.68
C SER A 95 -0.42 33.35 -35.74
N GLY A 96 -0.82 33.30 -37.01
CA GLY A 96 -0.01 33.79 -38.12
C GLY A 96 -0.71 33.63 -39.47
N PRO A 97 -0.02 33.95 -40.59
CA PRO A 97 -0.60 33.84 -41.93
C PRO A 97 -0.88 32.39 -42.37
N ARG A 98 -0.28 31.40 -41.68
CA ARG A 98 -0.41 29.97 -41.98
C ARG A 98 -0.40 29.11 -40.70
N SER A 99 -0.83 29.67 -39.58
CA SER A 99 -0.85 28.95 -38.30
C SER A 99 -2.06 29.33 -37.45
N THR A 100 -2.62 28.32 -36.79
CA THR A 100 -3.73 28.48 -35.84
C THR A 100 -3.36 27.79 -34.55
N ASP A 101 -3.40 28.55 -33.45
CA ASP A 101 -3.29 27.99 -32.11
C ASP A 101 -4.65 27.42 -31.72
N VAL A 102 -4.65 26.16 -31.30
CA VAL A 102 -5.82 25.41 -30.90
C VAL A 102 -5.65 25.03 -29.43
N ARG A 103 -6.65 25.34 -28.61
CA ARG A 103 -6.75 24.82 -27.24
C ARG A 103 -7.79 23.71 -27.22
N VAL A 104 -7.40 22.53 -26.77
CA VAL A 104 -8.24 21.35 -26.64
C VAL A 104 -8.50 21.09 -25.16
N SER A 105 -9.75 20.77 -24.80
CA SER A 105 -10.15 20.46 -23.43
C SER A 105 -10.95 19.17 -23.40
N ALA A 106 -10.41 18.15 -22.73
CA ALA A 106 -11.17 16.96 -22.36
C ALA A 106 -12.10 17.28 -21.18
N PRO A 107 -13.32 16.72 -21.10
CA PRO A 107 -14.17 16.87 -19.93
C PRO A 107 -13.57 16.17 -18.71
N ALA A 108 -13.93 16.60 -17.50
CA ALA A 108 -13.45 16.00 -16.24
C ALA A 108 -13.95 14.55 -16.05
N VAL A 109 -14.96 14.13 -16.83
CA VAL A 109 -15.50 12.77 -16.85
C VAL A 109 -14.99 11.93 -18.02
N ALA A 110 -13.98 12.40 -18.78
CA ALA A 110 -13.40 11.62 -19.87
C ALA A 110 -12.76 10.33 -19.33
N PRO A 111 -12.90 9.18 -20.03
CA PRO A 111 -12.13 7.98 -19.74
C PRO A 111 -10.62 8.25 -19.80
N ILE A 112 -9.87 7.76 -18.82
CA ILE A 112 -8.40 7.82 -18.88
C ILE A 112 -7.87 6.77 -19.85
N GLY A 113 -6.73 7.04 -20.50
CA GLY A 113 -6.22 6.14 -21.52
C GLY A 113 -5.18 6.75 -22.46
N ARG A 114 -4.81 5.95 -23.46
CA ARG A 114 -4.09 6.41 -24.65
C ARG A 114 -5.12 6.88 -25.67
N TYR A 115 -4.94 8.10 -26.16
CA TYR A 115 -5.82 8.70 -27.14
C TYR A 115 -5.09 8.96 -28.45
N GLN A 116 -5.77 8.69 -29.57
CA GLN A 116 -5.40 9.18 -30.88
C GLN A 116 -6.19 10.47 -31.16
N LEU A 117 -5.49 11.56 -31.49
CA LEU A 117 -6.12 12.81 -31.92
C LEU A 117 -6.04 12.93 -33.44
N ASN A 118 -7.17 13.25 -34.07
CA ASN A 118 -7.26 13.49 -35.51
C ASN A 118 -7.91 14.85 -35.79
N VAL A 119 -7.64 15.41 -36.97
CA VAL A 119 -8.27 16.64 -37.44
C VAL A 119 -8.90 16.44 -38.81
N HIS A 120 -10.09 16.99 -38.99
CA HIS A 120 -10.82 17.04 -40.25
C HIS A 120 -11.09 18.48 -40.65
N PHE A 121 -10.80 18.82 -41.90
CA PHE A 121 -11.11 20.11 -42.51
C PHE A 121 -12.13 19.92 -43.62
N ASP A 122 -13.11 20.81 -43.66
CA ASP A 122 -14.03 20.98 -44.79
C ASP A 122 -13.99 22.44 -45.25
N SER A 123 -13.47 22.67 -46.46
CA SER A 123 -13.37 23.99 -47.09
C SER A 123 -14.52 24.27 -48.08
N GLY A 124 -15.57 23.44 -48.06
CA GLY A 124 -16.71 23.52 -48.99
C GLY A 124 -16.38 22.99 -50.40
N GLN A 125 -17.41 22.90 -51.25
CA GLN A 125 -17.31 22.42 -52.65
C GLN A 125 -16.66 21.03 -52.82
N GLY A 126 -16.75 20.16 -51.80
CA GLY A 126 -16.16 18.82 -51.82
C GLY A 126 -14.66 18.78 -51.49
N LEU A 127 -14.06 19.89 -51.06
CA LEU A 127 -12.66 19.95 -50.63
C LEU A 127 -12.56 19.65 -49.13
N SER A 128 -12.41 18.36 -48.80
CA SER A 128 -12.15 17.92 -47.43
C SER A 128 -10.82 17.19 -47.30
N SER A 129 -10.24 17.24 -46.10
CA SER A 129 -9.02 16.49 -45.78
C SER A 129 -9.01 16.09 -44.31
N SER A 130 -8.39 14.94 -44.02
CA SER A 130 -8.27 14.41 -42.67
C SER A 130 -6.80 14.05 -42.40
N TYR A 131 -6.34 14.33 -41.19
CA TYR A 131 -4.97 14.05 -40.76
C TYR A 131 -4.95 13.44 -39.36
N GLN A 132 -4.10 12.43 -39.19
CA GLN A 132 -3.76 11.89 -37.89
C GLN A 132 -2.71 12.81 -37.25
N LEU A 133 -3.04 13.47 -36.14
CA LEU A 133 -2.13 14.41 -35.48
C LEU A 133 -1.07 13.67 -34.65
N GLY A 134 -1.49 12.63 -33.91
CA GLY A 134 -0.64 11.85 -33.03
C GLY A 134 -1.32 11.40 -31.74
N GLU A 135 -0.60 10.62 -30.94
CA GLU A 135 -1.10 10.03 -29.69
C GLU A 135 -0.73 10.87 -28.45
N PHE A 136 -1.61 10.89 -27.46
CA PHE A 136 -1.35 11.48 -26.15
C PHE A 136 -1.95 10.64 -25.03
N LEU A 137 -1.45 10.82 -23.80
CA LEU A 137 -2.00 10.18 -22.61
C LEU A 137 -2.97 11.13 -21.91
N LEU A 138 -4.14 10.62 -21.54
CA LEU A 138 -5.11 11.34 -20.71
C LEU A 138 -5.22 10.64 -19.34
N LEU A 139 -4.90 11.37 -18.27
CA LEU A 139 -4.88 10.87 -16.89
C LEU A 139 -5.95 11.56 -16.02
N PHE A 140 -6.19 11.02 -14.82
CA PHE A 140 -7.01 11.68 -13.81
C PHE A 140 -6.39 13.00 -13.34
N ASN A 141 -7.21 13.93 -12.85
CA ASN A 141 -6.79 15.28 -12.49
C ASN A 141 -7.10 15.69 -11.05
N ALA A 142 -6.16 15.46 -10.14
CA ALA A 142 -6.27 15.90 -8.74
C ALA A 142 -6.29 17.43 -8.55
N TRP A 143 -6.02 18.23 -9.59
CA TRP A 143 -6.08 19.70 -9.54
C TRP A 143 -7.40 20.28 -10.07
N CYS A 144 -8.25 19.46 -10.71
CA CYS A 144 -9.51 19.93 -11.30
C CYS A 144 -10.68 19.71 -10.31
N PRO A 145 -11.35 20.78 -9.82
CA PRO A 145 -12.48 20.65 -8.89
C PRO A 145 -13.66 19.83 -9.39
N ASP A 146 -13.81 19.71 -10.72
CA ASP A 146 -14.87 18.92 -11.36
C ASP A 146 -14.52 17.43 -11.48
N ASP A 147 -13.27 17.04 -11.21
CA ASP A 147 -12.81 15.66 -11.26
C ASP A 147 -13.06 14.97 -9.91
N ASP A 148 -13.53 13.73 -9.97
CA ASP A 148 -13.80 12.91 -8.79
C ASP A 148 -12.56 12.61 -7.94
N VAL A 149 -11.34 12.82 -8.45
CA VAL A 149 -10.10 12.67 -7.68
C VAL A 149 -9.53 14.00 -7.15
N TYR A 150 -10.30 15.10 -7.24
CA TYR A 150 -9.86 16.41 -6.78
C TYR A 150 -9.42 16.37 -5.32
N LEU A 151 -8.20 16.81 -5.05
CA LEU A 151 -7.63 16.89 -3.71
C LEU A 151 -7.14 18.31 -3.49
N GLU A 152 -7.86 19.11 -2.69
CA GLU A 152 -7.67 20.56 -2.59
C GLU A 152 -6.26 20.98 -2.14
N SER A 153 -5.68 20.27 -1.17
CA SER A 153 -4.40 20.62 -0.56
C SER A 153 -3.21 20.36 -1.49
N GLU A 154 -2.43 21.41 -1.75
CA GLU A 154 -1.20 21.28 -2.54
C GLU A 154 -0.17 20.36 -1.86
N ALA A 155 -0.02 20.46 -0.54
CA ALA A 155 0.93 19.61 0.19
C ALA A 155 0.55 18.11 0.10
N GLU A 156 -0.75 17.81 0.14
CA GLU A 156 -1.25 16.45 -0.03
C GLU A 156 -1.09 15.96 -1.47
N ARG A 157 -1.31 16.80 -2.49
CA ARG A 157 -1.01 16.44 -3.89
C ARG A 157 0.48 16.17 -4.11
N GLN A 158 1.36 16.96 -3.48
CA GLN A 158 2.80 16.70 -3.53
C GLN A 158 3.14 15.34 -2.92
N GLU A 159 2.60 14.98 -1.76
CA GLU A 159 2.91 13.71 -1.09
C GLU A 159 2.22 12.49 -1.72
N TYR A 160 0.93 12.58 -2.01
CA TYR A 160 0.08 11.45 -2.36
C TYR A 160 -0.03 11.22 -3.86
N LEU A 161 0.53 12.11 -4.69
CA LEU A 161 0.54 11.95 -6.14
C LEU A 161 1.92 12.11 -6.76
N LEU A 162 2.64 13.19 -6.43
CA LEU A 162 3.91 13.52 -7.10
C LEU A 162 5.15 12.91 -6.44
N ASN A 163 5.11 12.60 -5.14
CA ASN A 163 6.26 11.97 -4.47
C ASN A 163 6.46 10.53 -4.98
N GLU A 164 7.66 10.22 -5.44
CA GLU A 164 8.04 8.90 -5.95
C GLU A 164 8.65 7.97 -4.88
N HIS A 165 8.78 8.49 -3.66
CA HIS A 165 9.48 7.82 -2.56
C HIS A 165 8.52 7.58 -1.38
N GLY A 166 8.48 6.34 -0.91
CA GLY A 166 7.60 5.88 0.16
C GLY A 166 8.35 5.37 1.38
N ILE A 167 7.62 5.32 2.49
CA ILE A 167 7.99 4.63 3.72
C ILE A 167 6.82 3.73 4.07
N ILE A 168 7.10 2.45 4.29
CA ILE A 168 6.13 1.45 4.73
C ILE A 168 6.53 1.02 6.14
N PHE A 169 5.57 0.98 7.07
CA PHE A 169 5.85 0.61 8.44
C PHE A 169 5.73 -0.90 8.62
N HIS A 170 6.75 -1.51 9.21
CA HIS A 170 6.83 -2.95 9.48
C HIS A 170 7.03 -3.20 10.99
N GLY A 171 6.93 -4.46 11.40
CA GLY A 171 7.23 -4.92 12.75
C GLY A 171 5.99 -5.40 13.48
N ASN A 172 5.76 -4.95 14.70
CA ASN A 172 4.53 -5.23 15.45
C ASN A 172 4.14 -3.99 16.24
N LYS A 173 2.95 -3.97 16.88
CA LYS A 173 2.46 -2.79 17.62
C LYS A 173 3.44 -2.23 18.67
N ASN A 174 4.28 -3.07 19.27
CA ASN A 174 5.26 -2.66 20.29
C ASN A 174 6.61 -2.25 19.70
N TRP A 175 6.86 -2.50 18.41
CA TRP A 175 8.10 -2.16 17.73
C TRP A 175 7.84 -1.92 16.25
N ILE A 176 7.59 -0.65 15.92
CA ILE A 176 7.27 -0.18 14.56
C ILE A 176 8.53 0.47 13.97
N HIS A 177 8.91 0.07 12.76
CA HIS A 177 10.06 0.66 12.06
C HIS A 177 9.74 1.00 10.60
N PRO A 178 10.36 2.05 10.05
CA PRO A 178 10.17 2.45 8.66
C PRO A 178 11.02 1.58 7.72
N VAL A 179 10.44 1.21 6.58
CA VAL A 179 11.13 0.54 5.47
C VAL A 179 10.93 1.39 4.20
N PRO A 180 12.01 1.88 3.56
CA PRO A 180 11.88 2.71 2.38
C PRO A 180 11.46 1.90 1.16
N TRP A 181 10.69 2.55 0.28
CA TRP A 181 10.26 1.99 -1.00
C TRP A 181 10.35 3.02 -2.12
N ASN A 182 10.82 2.60 -3.28
CA ASN A 182 10.88 3.42 -4.49
C ASN A 182 9.67 3.13 -5.39
N TYR A 183 8.63 3.97 -5.34
CA TYR A 183 7.46 3.84 -6.23
C TYR A 183 7.86 4.09 -7.68
N GLY A 184 8.50 5.23 -7.93
CA GLY A 184 9.08 5.55 -9.24
C GLY A 184 8.07 5.63 -10.38
N GLN A 185 6.86 6.12 -10.11
CA GLN A 185 5.76 6.18 -11.08
C GLN A 185 6.09 7.00 -12.34
N PHE A 186 7.10 7.87 -12.30
CA PHE A 186 7.53 8.68 -13.45
C PHE A 186 8.78 8.16 -14.16
N GLU A 187 9.32 7.02 -13.73
CA GLU A 187 10.37 6.34 -14.49
C GLU A 187 9.85 5.78 -15.81
N GLU A 188 10.76 5.63 -16.76
CA GLU A 188 10.44 5.30 -18.15
C GLU A 188 9.59 4.03 -18.26
N GLU A 189 8.60 4.06 -19.15
CA GLU A 189 7.60 3.01 -19.39
C GLU A 189 6.56 2.82 -18.27
N THR A 190 6.77 3.32 -17.05
CA THR A 190 5.94 2.97 -15.88
C THR A 190 4.47 3.35 -16.06
N VAL A 191 4.15 4.59 -16.44
CA VAL A 191 2.76 5.01 -16.74
C VAL A 191 2.19 4.21 -17.92
N GLY A 192 3.02 3.88 -18.91
CA GLY A 192 2.62 3.05 -20.03
C GLY A 192 2.19 1.65 -19.62
N ILE A 193 2.92 1.04 -18.67
CA ILE A 193 2.60 -0.25 -18.04
C ILE A 193 1.33 -0.13 -17.20
N CYS A 194 1.18 0.95 -16.43
CA CYS A 194 -0.02 1.20 -15.63
C CYS A 194 -1.30 1.23 -16.49
N LEU A 195 -1.25 1.88 -17.65
CA LEU A 195 -2.35 1.89 -18.61
C LEU A 195 -2.60 0.49 -19.21
N LYS A 196 -1.54 -0.26 -19.52
CA LYS A 196 -1.66 -1.63 -20.06
C LYS A 196 -2.30 -2.61 -19.07
N LEU A 197 -2.17 -2.40 -17.76
CA LEU A 197 -2.90 -3.19 -16.75
C LEU A 197 -4.41 -3.06 -16.94
N LEU A 198 -4.92 -1.88 -17.33
CA LEU A 198 -6.33 -1.69 -17.64
C LEU A 198 -6.74 -2.46 -18.90
N ASP A 199 -5.83 -2.68 -19.86
CA ASP A 199 -6.10 -3.47 -21.06
C ASP A 199 -6.02 -4.98 -20.85
N SER A 200 -5.44 -5.43 -19.73
CA SER A 200 -5.14 -6.84 -19.47
C SER A 200 -6.14 -7.53 -18.54
N ASN A 201 -7.10 -6.79 -17.97
CA ASN A 201 -8.06 -7.30 -17.00
C ASN A 201 -9.19 -8.15 -17.61
N LEU A 202 -9.81 -9.04 -16.83
CA LEU A 202 -10.86 -9.94 -17.32
C LEU A 202 -12.05 -9.20 -17.97
N GLN A 203 -12.47 -8.07 -17.41
CA GLN A 203 -13.58 -7.28 -17.99
C GLN A 203 -13.20 -6.70 -19.35
N CYS A 204 -11.96 -6.26 -19.55
CA CYS A 204 -11.47 -5.82 -20.85
C CYS A 204 -11.38 -6.99 -21.84
N GLN A 205 -10.96 -8.18 -21.40
CA GLN A 205 -10.89 -9.37 -22.26
C GLN A 205 -12.27 -9.80 -22.77
N HIS A 206 -13.32 -9.69 -21.94
CA HIS A 206 -14.68 -10.08 -22.30
C HIS A 206 -15.50 -8.95 -22.97
N HIS A 207 -15.36 -7.72 -22.48
CA HIS A 207 -16.19 -6.57 -22.86
C HIS A 207 -15.36 -5.29 -23.02
N PRO A 208 -14.42 -5.23 -23.99
CA PRO A 208 -13.40 -4.18 -24.06
C PRO A 208 -13.96 -2.77 -24.28
N VAL A 209 -15.04 -2.62 -25.05
CA VAL A 209 -15.69 -1.32 -25.28
C VAL A 209 -16.32 -0.80 -23.98
N GLN A 210 -17.01 -1.68 -23.25
CA GLN A 210 -17.65 -1.31 -21.97
C GLN A 210 -16.59 -1.02 -20.89
N ASP A 211 -15.53 -1.82 -20.80
CA ASP A 211 -14.41 -1.57 -19.89
C ASP A 211 -13.81 -0.18 -20.14
N CYS A 212 -13.51 0.14 -21.41
CA CYS A 212 -12.92 1.43 -21.78
C CYS A 212 -13.81 2.62 -21.36
N ALA A 213 -15.12 2.56 -21.61
CA ALA A 213 -16.05 3.60 -21.20
C ALA A 213 -16.08 3.81 -19.66
N LEU A 214 -15.96 2.72 -18.90
CA LEU A 214 -15.95 2.74 -17.43
C LEU A 214 -14.64 3.28 -16.82
N ARG A 215 -13.57 3.43 -17.60
CA ARG A 215 -12.30 4.05 -17.16
C ARG A 215 -12.43 5.56 -16.87
N SER A 216 -13.61 6.14 -17.05
CA SER A 216 -13.97 7.47 -16.56
C SER A 216 -14.16 7.51 -15.04
N SER A 217 -14.45 6.37 -14.39
CA SER A 217 -14.74 6.29 -12.96
C SER A 217 -13.50 5.86 -12.16
N PRO A 218 -13.03 6.66 -11.18
CA PRO A 218 -11.95 6.22 -10.30
C PRO A 218 -12.37 5.03 -9.43
N VAL A 219 -13.66 4.90 -9.09
CA VAL A 219 -14.20 3.75 -8.36
C VAL A 219 -14.02 2.45 -9.15
N TYR A 220 -14.38 2.46 -10.44
CA TYR A 220 -14.19 1.32 -11.33
C TYR A 220 -12.71 0.97 -11.50
N VAL A 221 -11.89 1.97 -11.86
CA VAL A 221 -10.45 1.80 -12.08
C VAL A 221 -9.75 1.23 -10.84
N SER A 222 -10.07 1.77 -9.65
CA SER A 222 -9.49 1.28 -8.38
C SER A 222 -9.82 -0.18 -8.13
N ARG A 223 -11.07 -0.57 -8.39
CA ARG A 223 -11.53 -1.94 -8.18
C ARG A 223 -10.88 -2.93 -9.17
N VAL A 224 -10.77 -2.55 -10.44
CA VAL A 224 -10.05 -3.34 -11.46
C VAL A 224 -8.59 -3.53 -11.07
N LEU A 225 -7.92 -2.46 -10.64
CA LEU A 225 -6.50 -2.51 -10.32
C LEU A 225 -6.19 -3.29 -9.04
N SER A 226 -7.09 -3.27 -8.05
CA SER A 226 -6.95 -4.15 -6.88
C SER A 226 -6.92 -5.64 -7.25
N ALA A 227 -7.61 -6.04 -8.33
CA ALA A 227 -7.52 -7.38 -8.89
C ALA A 227 -6.23 -7.57 -9.70
N MET A 228 -5.94 -6.65 -10.64
CA MET A 228 -4.82 -6.77 -11.58
C MET A 228 -3.43 -6.72 -10.94
N VAL A 229 -3.30 -6.16 -9.74
CA VAL A 229 -2.02 -6.15 -9.03
C VAL A 229 -1.67 -7.54 -8.47
N ASN A 230 -2.64 -8.41 -8.21
CA ASN A 230 -2.40 -9.82 -7.89
C ASN A 230 -2.65 -10.75 -9.09
N SER A 231 -2.08 -11.96 -9.04
CA SER A 231 -2.11 -12.89 -10.17
C SER A 231 -3.12 -14.03 -10.04
N ASN A 232 -4.01 -13.99 -9.05
CA ASN A 232 -4.80 -15.17 -8.68
C ASN A 232 -5.82 -15.57 -9.76
N ASP A 233 -6.45 -14.59 -10.42
CA ASP A 233 -7.52 -14.82 -11.40
C ASP A 233 -7.13 -14.28 -12.78
N ASP A 234 -6.85 -12.97 -12.87
CA ASP A 234 -6.62 -12.23 -14.12
C ASP A 234 -5.20 -12.40 -14.70
N ALA A 235 -4.39 -13.30 -14.15
CA ALA A 235 -2.95 -13.39 -14.42
C ALA A 235 -2.21 -12.03 -14.27
N GLY A 236 -2.62 -11.25 -13.28
CA GLY A 236 -2.04 -9.94 -12.96
C GLY A 236 -0.59 -9.97 -12.46
N VAL A 237 -0.16 -8.87 -11.84
CA VAL A 237 1.26 -8.56 -11.69
C VAL A 237 2.01 -9.51 -10.77
N LEU A 238 1.55 -9.71 -9.53
CA LEU A 238 2.31 -10.40 -8.48
C LEU A 238 1.68 -11.72 -8.07
N LEU A 239 2.51 -12.76 -7.95
CA LEU A 239 2.15 -14.00 -7.29
C LEU A 239 2.50 -13.93 -5.80
N GLY A 240 1.50 -14.10 -4.94
CA GLY A 240 1.66 -14.08 -3.49
C GLY A 240 2.37 -15.33 -2.95
N ASN A 241 3.26 -15.18 -1.97
CA ASN A 241 3.88 -16.32 -1.28
C ASN A 241 4.28 -15.99 0.18
N TRP A 242 3.79 -16.79 1.12
CA TRP A 242 4.05 -16.72 2.56
C TRP A 242 4.62 -18.04 3.12
N SER A 243 5.16 -18.93 2.28
CA SER A 243 5.62 -20.26 2.70
C SER A 243 7.04 -20.29 3.29
N GLU A 244 7.78 -19.19 3.22
CA GLU A 244 9.24 -19.09 3.39
C GLU A 244 10.10 -19.86 2.36
N ASP A 245 9.48 -20.61 1.44
CA ASP A 245 10.17 -21.17 0.27
C ASP A 245 9.92 -20.28 -0.94
N TYR A 246 10.95 -19.50 -1.27
CA TYR A 246 10.95 -18.58 -2.41
C TYR A 246 11.72 -19.12 -3.62
N SER A 247 11.97 -20.43 -3.66
CA SER A 247 12.63 -21.07 -4.80
C SER A 247 11.88 -20.76 -6.11
N GLY A 248 12.62 -20.37 -7.14
CA GLY A 248 12.06 -20.00 -8.45
C GLY A 248 11.55 -18.56 -8.57
N GLY A 249 11.76 -17.70 -7.55
CA GLY A 249 11.43 -16.28 -7.60
C GLY A 249 12.33 -15.41 -6.73
N THR A 250 11.92 -14.17 -6.54
CA THR A 250 12.56 -13.20 -5.64
C THR A 250 11.86 -13.24 -4.30
N ARG A 251 12.64 -13.26 -3.21
CA ARG A 251 12.13 -13.17 -1.85
C ARG A 251 11.40 -11.82 -1.65
N PRO A 252 10.18 -11.77 -1.09
CA PRO A 252 9.41 -10.53 -0.96
C PRO A 252 10.17 -9.39 -0.26
N SER A 253 10.96 -9.71 0.76
CA SER A 253 11.81 -8.75 1.47
C SER A 253 12.99 -8.21 0.64
N GLU A 254 13.35 -8.79 -0.50
CA GLU A 254 14.43 -8.27 -1.38
C GLU A 254 13.97 -7.14 -2.31
N TRP A 255 12.67 -7.00 -2.56
CA TRP A 255 12.15 -5.92 -3.39
C TRP A 255 12.33 -4.55 -2.72
N ASN A 256 12.81 -3.58 -3.47
CA ASN A 256 12.96 -2.19 -3.01
C ASN A 256 12.17 -1.19 -3.87
N SER A 257 11.67 -1.64 -5.02
CA SER A 257 10.97 -0.78 -5.97
C SER A 257 9.87 -1.50 -6.73
N SER A 258 8.80 -0.75 -7.02
CA SER A 258 7.73 -1.17 -7.93
C SER A 258 8.17 -1.16 -9.40
N ILE A 259 9.17 -0.35 -9.76
CA ILE A 259 9.68 -0.24 -11.14
C ILE A 259 10.20 -1.59 -11.63
N ALA A 260 11.01 -2.26 -10.81
CA ALA A 260 11.61 -3.56 -11.16
C ALA A 260 10.54 -4.62 -11.41
N ILE A 261 9.51 -4.66 -10.54
CA ILE A 261 8.38 -5.59 -10.63
C ILE A 261 7.56 -5.33 -11.90
N LEU A 262 7.12 -4.08 -12.11
CA LEU A 262 6.29 -3.71 -13.27
C LEU A 262 7.00 -3.95 -14.60
N ARG A 263 8.30 -3.62 -14.69
CA ARG A 263 9.10 -3.90 -15.89
C ARG A 263 9.32 -5.40 -16.10
N GLN A 264 9.47 -6.18 -15.04
CA GLN A 264 9.59 -7.63 -15.17
C GLN A 264 8.29 -8.24 -15.71
N TRP A 265 7.14 -7.81 -15.20
CA TRP A 265 5.83 -8.21 -15.71
C TRP A 265 5.64 -7.81 -17.19
N GLU A 266 6.02 -6.59 -17.56
CA GLU A 266 5.95 -6.12 -18.95
C GLU A 266 6.82 -6.97 -19.90
N ARG A 267 8.09 -7.19 -19.52
CA ARG A 267 9.07 -7.94 -20.32
C ARG A 267 8.76 -9.43 -20.42
N SER A 268 8.07 -9.99 -19.44
CA SER A 268 7.62 -11.39 -19.46
C SER A 268 6.36 -11.60 -20.30
N GLY A 269 5.82 -10.54 -20.93
CA GLY A 269 4.58 -10.62 -21.69
C GLY A 269 3.35 -10.77 -20.79
N GLY A 270 3.40 -10.22 -19.57
CA GLY A 270 2.31 -10.28 -18.60
C GLY A 270 2.31 -11.52 -17.71
N GLN A 271 3.42 -12.27 -17.64
CA GLN A 271 3.51 -13.41 -16.72
C GLN A 271 3.71 -12.94 -15.27
N PRO A 272 3.08 -13.60 -14.29
CA PRO A 272 3.16 -13.21 -12.88
C PRO A 272 4.60 -13.15 -12.34
N VAL A 273 4.90 -12.06 -11.64
CA VAL A 273 6.17 -11.82 -10.97
C VAL A 273 6.17 -12.52 -9.62
N LYS A 274 7.19 -13.34 -9.39
CA LYS A 274 7.39 -14.12 -8.17
C LYS A 274 8.43 -13.45 -7.28
N TYR A 275 8.19 -13.16 -5.99
CA TYR A 275 6.93 -13.25 -5.25
C TYR A 275 6.63 -11.92 -4.54
N GLY A 276 5.39 -11.75 -4.09
CA GLY A 276 4.95 -10.61 -3.29
C GLY A 276 4.31 -11.02 -1.96
N GLN A 277 4.33 -10.10 -1.01
CA GLN A 277 3.50 -10.11 0.21
C GLN A 277 2.82 -8.74 0.35
N CYS A 278 1.99 -8.53 1.37
CA CYS A 278 1.05 -7.40 1.44
C CYS A 278 1.69 -6.02 1.15
N TRP A 279 2.86 -5.72 1.72
CA TRP A 279 3.56 -4.45 1.45
C TRP A 279 4.03 -4.31 0.00
N VAL A 280 4.40 -5.42 -0.66
CA VAL A 280 4.81 -5.43 -2.07
C VAL A 280 3.60 -5.15 -2.95
N PHE A 281 2.46 -5.80 -2.69
CA PHE A 281 1.20 -5.52 -3.37
C PHE A 281 0.78 -4.07 -3.19
N ALA A 282 0.77 -3.58 -1.95
CA ALA A 282 0.38 -2.21 -1.64
C ALA A 282 1.30 -1.17 -2.29
N ALA A 283 2.60 -1.44 -2.38
CA ALA A 283 3.54 -0.52 -2.99
C ALA A 283 3.42 -0.48 -4.52
N VAL A 284 3.22 -1.63 -5.17
CA VAL A 284 2.91 -1.69 -6.60
C VAL A 284 1.58 -1.00 -6.90
N MET A 285 0.53 -1.28 -6.12
CA MET A 285 -0.77 -0.60 -6.26
C MET A 285 -0.63 0.92 -6.09
N CYS A 286 0.13 1.39 -5.09
CA CYS A 286 0.39 2.82 -4.90
C CYS A 286 1.05 3.45 -6.14
N THR A 287 2.03 2.77 -6.73
CA THR A 287 2.72 3.23 -7.94
C THR A 287 1.75 3.35 -9.11
N VAL A 288 0.91 2.33 -9.32
CA VAL A 288 -0.06 2.31 -10.43
C VAL A 288 -1.10 3.41 -10.26
N MET A 289 -1.68 3.56 -9.07
CA MET A 289 -2.72 4.56 -8.81
C MET A 289 -2.19 5.99 -8.96
N ARG A 290 -0.99 6.28 -8.40
CA ARG A 290 -0.32 7.58 -8.57
C ARG A 290 0.02 7.85 -10.03
N GLY A 291 0.53 6.84 -10.75
CA GLY A 291 0.85 6.93 -12.17
C GLY A 291 -0.36 7.28 -13.04
N LEU A 292 -1.56 6.83 -12.66
CA LEU A 292 -2.82 7.13 -13.37
C LEU A 292 -3.46 8.46 -12.96
N GLY A 293 -2.94 9.13 -11.93
CA GLY A 293 -3.45 10.42 -11.46
C GLY A 293 -4.36 10.37 -10.24
N ILE A 294 -4.49 9.22 -9.56
CA ILE A 294 -5.30 9.06 -8.35
C ILE A 294 -4.41 9.28 -7.13
N PRO A 295 -4.70 10.25 -6.23
CA PRO A 295 -3.91 10.41 -5.01
C PRO A 295 -4.05 9.18 -4.11
N THR A 296 -2.91 8.61 -3.70
CA THR A 296 -2.86 7.34 -2.98
C THR A 296 -1.78 7.35 -1.91
N ARG A 297 -2.07 6.77 -0.75
CA ARG A 297 -1.10 6.50 0.32
C ARG A 297 -1.12 5.02 0.73
N VAL A 298 0.01 4.54 1.24
CA VAL A 298 0.13 3.19 1.81
C VAL A 298 -0.19 3.25 3.30
N VAL A 299 -0.94 2.28 3.79
CA VAL A 299 -1.39 2.19 5.17
C VAL A 299 -0.97 0.84 5.74
N THR A 300 -0.33 0.84 6.91
CA THR A 300 -0.04 -0.35 7.69
C THR A 300 -1.00 -0.43 8.87
N ASN A 301 -1.69 -1.55 9.04
CA ASN A 301 -2.46 -1.89 10.24
C ASN A 301 -1.71 -2.93 11.07
N PHE A 302 -1.47 -2.69 12.35
CA PHE A 302 -0.86 -3.67 13.25
C PHE A 302 -1.93 -4.48 13.97
N ASP A 303 -1.64 -5.76 14.24
CA ASP A 303 -2.66 -6.71 14.73
C ASP A 303 -3.89 -6.76 13.80
N SER A 304 -3.67 -6.90 12.49
CA SER A 304 -4.75 -6.91 11.50
C SER A 304 -5.53 -8.21 11.55
N GLY A 305 -6.83 -8.12 11.78
CA GLY A 305 -7.71 -9.27 11.80
C GLY A 305 -7.93 -9.85 10.40
N HIS A 306 -8.11 -11.16 10.32
CA HIS A 306 -8.64 -11.84 9.15
C HIS A 306 -9.68 -12.84 9.67
N GLU A 307 -10.94 -12.39 9.69
CA GLU A 307 -12.10 -13.13 10.19
C GLU A 307 -12.91 -13.68 9.00
N LYS A 308 -13.26 -14.97 9.03
CA LYS A 308 -13.87 -15.66 7.88
C LYS A 308 -15.32 -16.11 8.07
N ASP A 309 -15.84 -16.04 9.29
CA ASP A 309 -17.15 -16.59 9.66
C ASP A 309 -18.26 -15.52 9.72
N GLY A 310 -17.94 -14.24 9.49
CA GLY A 310 -18.85 -13.09 9.52
C GLY A 310 -19.32 -12.69 10.93
N ASN A 311 -18.71 -13.22 11.98
CA ASN A 311 -19.17 -13.03 13.36
C ASN A 311 -18.42 -11.91 14.11
N LEU A 312 -17.42 -11.28 13.46
CA LEU A 312 -16.55 -10.23 14.02
C LEU A 312 -15.74 -10.68 15.26
N VAL A 313 -15.50 -11.99 15.40
CA VAL A 313 -14.71 -12.59 16.47
C VAL A 313 -13.63 -13.47 15.83
N ILE A 314 -12.39 -13.31 16.29
CA ILE A 314 -11.26 -14.13 15.87
C ILE A 314 -10.87 -15.07 17.00
N ASP A 315 -10.96 -16.37 16.73
CA ASP A 315 -10.62 -17.43 17.67
C ASP A 315 -9.15 -17.86 17.53
N ILE A 316 -8.39 -17.79 18.64
CA ILE A 316 -6.99 -18.18 18.73
C ILE A 316 -6.84 -19.35 19.70
N PHE A 317 -6.22 -20.44 19.26
CA PHE A 317 -6.12 -21.68 20.05
C PHE A 317 -4.69 -21.97 20.51
N TYR A 318 -4.54 -22.28 21.79
CA TYR A 318 -3.30 -22.78 22.40
C TYR A 318 -3.50 -24.18 22.98
N ASP A 319 -2.42 -24.94 23.11
CA ASP A 319 -2.38 -26.15 23.95
C ASP A 319 -1.80 -25.87 25.35
N ASN A 320 -1.77 -26.91 26.20
CA ASN A 320 -1.24 -26.82 27.58
C ASN A 320 0.27 -26.57 27.68
N THR A 321 1.00 -26.65 26.56
CA THR A 321 2.43 -26.35 26.48
C THR A 321 2.69 -24.89 26.08
N GLY A 322 1.63 -24.14 25.75
CA GLY A 322 1.73 -22.78 25.22
C GLY A 322 2.03 -22.75 23.72
N GLN A 323 1.87 -23.86 22.99
CA GLN A 323 2.00 -23.89 21.53
C GLN A 323 0.73 -23.32 20.88
N LEU A 324 0.90 -22.44 19.90
CA LEU A 324 -0.23 -21.96 19.08
C LEU A 324 -0.66 -23.02 18.07
N LEU A 325 -1.97 -23.25 17.94
CA LEU A 325 -2.57 -24.30 17.11
C LEU A 325 -3.31 -23.68 15.90
N PRO A 326 -2.62 -23.45 14.75
CA PRO A 326 -3.19 -22.72 13.62
C PRO A 326 -4.21 -23.52 12.81
N ARG A 327 -4.37 -24.83 13.07
CA ARG A 327 -5.33 -25.68 12.33
C ARG A 327 -6.74 -25.66 12.92
N GLU A 328 -6.89 -25.13 14.13
CA GLU A 328 -8.16 -25.11 14.87
C GLU A 328 -9.06 -23.93 14.49
N SER A 329 -8.50 -22.90 13.85
CA SER A 329 -9.22 -21.77 13.28
C SER A 329 -8.75 -21.49 11.86
N LYS A 330 -9.64 -20.96 11.03
CA LYS A 330 -9.27 -20.36 9.74
C LYS A 330 -8.98 -18.86 9.86
N ASP A 331 -9.30 -18.27 11.01
CA ASP A 331 -9.03 -16.88 11.31
C ASP A 331 -7.56 -16.69 11.68
N SER A 332 -7.09 -15.47 11.51
CA SER A 332 -5.74 -15.10 11.93
C SER A 332 -5.68 -13.64 12.33
N ILE A 333 -4.67 -13.30 13.14
CA ILE A 333 -4.29 -11.92 13.40
C ILE A 333 -2.87 -11.76 12.90
N TRP A 334 -2.72 -10.96 11.86
CA TRP A 334 -1.43 -10.64 11.26
C TRP A 334 -0.74 -9.62 12.16
N ASN A 335 0.54 -9.80 12.45
CA ASN A 335 1.32 -8.84 13.24
C ASN A 335 1.27 -7.45 12.59
N PHE A 336 1.27 -7.41 11.25
CA PHE A 336 0.82 -6.26 10.47
C PHE A 336 0.27 -6.69 9.11
N HIS A 337 -0.58 -5.86 8.54
CA HIS A 337 -1.07 -5.96 7.17
C HIS A 337 -0.98 -4.59 6.49
N VAL A 338 -0.76 -4.56 5.18
CA VAL A 338 -0.52 -3.33 4.43
C VAL A 338 -1.45 -3.25 3.23
N TRP A 339 -2.15 -2.12 3.09
CA TRP A 339 -3.06 -1.82 1.99
C TRP A 339 -2.88 -0.37 1.51
N ASN A 340 -3.78 0.09 0.63
CA ASN A 340 -3.80 1.46 0.11
C ASN A 340 -5.05 2.21 0.52
N GLU A 341 -4.91 3.51 0.73
CA GLU A 341 -6.03 4.44 0.67
C GLU A 341 -5.92 5.28 -0.60
N CYS A 342 -7.00 5.36 -1.38
CA CYS A 342 -7.09 6.19 -2.58
C CYS A 342 -8.13 7.29 -2.36
N TRP A 343 -7.80 8.53 -2.71
CA TRP A 343 -8.69 9.67 -2.57
C TRP A 343 -9.62 9.80 -3.77
N MET A 344 -10.94 9.74 -3.54
CA MET A 344 -11.94 9.98 -4.57
C MET A 344 -13.32 10.31 -3.99
N ALA A 345 -14.17 10.92 -4.81
CA ALA A 345 -15.60 11.04 -4.57
C ALA A 345 -16.32 9.68 -4.77
N ARG A 346 -17.42 9.49 -4.05
CA ARG A 346 -18.27 8.28 -4.04
C ARG A 346 -19.69 8.62 -4.49
N ARG A 347 -19.81 9.08 -5.74
CA ARG A 347 -21.12 9.39 -6.35
C ARG A 347 -22.05 8.19 -6.46
N ASP A 348 -21.52 6.97 -6.33
CA ASP A 348 -22.25 5.71 -6.27
C ASP A 348 -22.88 5.41 -4.89
N LEU A 349 -22.53 6.20 -3.85
CA LEU A 349 -23.00 6.05 -2.48
C LEU A 349 -23.81 7.28 -2.02
N PRO A 350 -24.53 7.19 -0.89
CA PRO A 350 -25.11 8.37 -0.25
C PRO A 350 -24.05 9.45 0.06
N PRO A 351 -24.44 10.73 0.16
CA PRO A 351 -23.49 11.80 0.49
C PRO A 351 -22.76 11.55 1.81
N GLY A 352 -21.47 11.91 1.84
CA GLY A 352 -20.64 11.86 3.05
C GLY A 352 -19.54 10.79 3.04
N TYR A 353 -19.48 9.92 2.03
CA TYR A 353 -18.48 8.85 1.93
C TYR A 353 -17.32 9.15 0.95
N ASP A 354 -17.21 10.39 0.51
CA ASP A 354 -16.06 10.89 -0.26
C ASP A 354 -14.77 10.89 0.58
N GLY A 355 -13.63 11.01 -0.09
CA GLY A 355 -12.31 11.09 0.54
C GLY A 355 -11.55 9.77 0.44
N TRP A 356 -10.87 9.37 1.53
CA TRP A 356 -10.06 8.16 1.55
C TRP A 356 -10.89 6.87 1.45
N GLN A 357 -10.53 6.03 0.49
CA GLN A 357 -11.13 4.73 0.24
C GLN A 357 -10.07 3.62 0.36
N VAL A 358 -10.35 2.59 1.15
CA VAL A 358 -9.49 1.40 1.29
C VAL A 358 -9.54 0.57 0.02
N LEU A 359 -8.36 0.30 -0.54
CA LEU A 359 -8.11 -0.67 -1.60
C LEU A 359 -7.06 -1.64 -1.14
N ASP A 360 -7.30 -2.93 -1.31
CA ASP A 360 -6.34 -3.97 -0.97
C ASP A 360 -6.16 -4.94 -2.13
N ALA A 361 -4.93 -4.97 -2.65
CA ALA A 361 -4.55 -5.87 -3.73
C ALA A 361 -4.00 -7.21 -3.22
N THR A 362 -3.89 -7.39 -1.91
CA THR A 362 -3.47 -8.66 -1.31
C THR A 362 -4.62 -9.67 -1.46
N PRO A 363 -4.38 -10.86 -2.04
CA PRO A 363 -5.45 -11.82 -2.31
C PRO A 363 -5.86 -12.58 -1.03
N GLN A 364 -6.61 -11.93 -0.15
CA GLN A 364 -7.10 -12.50 1.12
C GLN A 364 -8.51 -13.09 1.00
N GLU A 365 -9.46 -12.28 0.51
CA GLU A 365 -10.87 -12.65 0.37
C GLU A 365 -11.36 -12.40 -1.05
N SER A 366 -12.28 -13.27 -1.50
CA SER A 366 -12.88 -13.13 -2.83
C SER A 366 -14.11 -12.21 -2.77
N SER A 367 -14.21 -11.28 -3.72
CA SER A 367 -15.33 -10.36 -3.87
C SER A 367 -16.01 -10.50 -5.24
N ASN A 368 -17.20 -11.10 -5.23
CA ASN A 368 -17.93 -11.59 -6.41
C ASN A 368 -17.09 -12.58 -7.23
N GLY A 369 -16.42 -13.53 -6.56
CA GLY A 369 -15.66 -14.61 -7.19
C GLY A 369 -14.27 -14.23 -7.71
N LEU A 370 -13.78 -13.02 -7.42
CA LEU A 370 -12.44 -12.55 -7.80
C LEU A 370 -11.68 -12.02 -6.57
N TYR A 371 -10.37 -12.22 -6.52
CA TYR A 371 -9.49 -11.65 -5.49
C TYR A 371 -9.27 -10.16 -5.73
N ARG A 372 -10.15 -9.36 -5.13
CA ARG A 372 -10.15 -7.89 -5.19
C ARG A 372 -10.83 -7.33 -3.96
N CYS A 373 -10.41 -6.16 -3.50
CA CYS A 373 -10.98 -5.53 -2.31
C CYS A 373 -11.07 -4.01 -2.47
N GLY A 374 -12.25 -3.47 -2.19
CA GLY A 374 -12.55 -2.05 -2.23
C GLY A 374 -13.02 -1.53 -3.60
N PRO A 375 -13.22 -0.21 -3.74
CA PRO A 375 -12.97 0.83 -2.73
C PRO A 375 -13.99 0.84 -1.58
N ALA A 376 -13.51 0.73 -0.34
CA ALA A 376 -14.32 0.80 0.87
C ALA A 376 -14.13 2.17 1.55
N PRO A 377 -15.18 2.99 1.80
CA PRO A 377 -14.98 4.30 2.42
C PRO A 377 -14.43 4.15 3.84
N VAL A 378 -13.31 4.81 4.16
CA VAL A 378 -12.72 4.77 5.52
C VAL A 378 -13.73 5.27 6.55
N ARG A 379 -14.55 6.27 6.19
CA ARG A 379 -15.66 6.73 7.03
C ARG A 379 -16.71 5.65 7.29
N ALA A 380 -17.07 4.84 6.29
CA ALA A 380 -18.02 3.75 6.49
C ALA A 380 -17.47 2.69 7.46
N ILE A 381 -16.15 2.45 7.43
CA ILE A 381 -15.48 1.58 8.40
C ILE A 381 -15.57 2.17 9.81
N ARG A 382 -15.25 3.46 9.96
CA ARG A 382 -15.33 4.16 11.25
C ARG A 382 -16.71 4.13 11.89
N GLU A 383 -17.74 4.28 11.08
CA GLU A 383 -19.13 4.38 11.54
C GLU A 383 -19.86 3.02 11.53
N GLY A 384 -19.20 1.93 11.14
CA GLY A 384 -19.79 0.58 11.09
C GLY A 384 -20.90 0.43 10.04
N ASP A 385 -20.84 1.19 8.95
CA ASP A 385 -21.77 1.13 7.81
C ASP A 385 -21.38 0.02 6.83
N ILE A 386 -21.28 -1.22 7.35
CA ILE A 386 -20.75 -2.38 6.62
C ILE A 386 -21.66 -2.92 5.51
N HIS A 387 -22.84 -2.33 5.29
CA HIS A 387 -23.73 -2.67 4.18
C HIS A 387 -23.34 -1.94 2.88
N LEU A 388 -22.49 -0.92 2.97
CA LEU A 388 -22.08 -0.12 1.83
C LEU A 388 -21.03 -0.83 0.99
N ARG A 389 -21.09 -0.62 -0.31
CA ARG A 389 -20.08 -1.18 -1.22
C ARG A 389 -18.77 -0.37 -1.15
N TYR A 390 -17.61 -0.98 -1.32
CA TYR A 390 -17.37 -2.42 -1.54
C TYR A 390 -16.65 -3.01 -0.33
N ASP A 391 -16.87 -4.30 -0.05
CA ASP A 391 -16.07 -5.11 0.86
C ASP A 391 -15.93 -4.55 2.29
N THR A 392 -16.83 -3.65 2.69
CA THR A 392 -16.81 -3.00 4.00
C THR A 392 -16.94 -3.96 5.19
N PRO A 393 -17.65 -5.11 5.14
CA PRO A 393 -17.63 -6.07 6.24
C PRO A 393 -16.24 -6.63 6.52
N PHE A 394 -15.52 -7.00 5.45
CA PHE A 394 -14.17 -7.55 5.56
C PHE A 394 -13.19 -6.49 6.07
N VAL A 395 -13.20 -5.29 5.48
CA VAL A 395 -12.33 -4.20 5.94
C VAL A 395 -12.62 -3.80 7.39
N PHE A 396 -13.89 -3.84 7.82
CA PHE A 396 -14.27 -3.57 9.21
C PHE A 396 -13.71 -4.63 10.17
N SER A 397 -13.79 -5.92 9.81
CA SER A 397 -13.26 -6.99 10.66
C SER A 397 -11.74 -6.92 10.81
N MET A 398 -11.02 -6.43 9.79
CA MET A 398 -9.56 -6.24 9.86
C MET A 398 -9.12 -5.28 10.98
N VAL A 399 -9.98 -4.34 11.38
CA VAL A 399 -9.62 -3.27 12.34
C VAL A 399 -10.43 -3.27 13.64
N ASN A 400 -11.54 -4.02 13.70
CA ASN A 400 -12.46 -4.01 14.85
C ASN A 400 -12.81 -5.39 15.42
N ALA A 401 -12.35 -6.51 14.85
CA ALA A 401 -12.77 -7.83 15.35
C ALA A 401 -12.33 -8.07 16.81
N ASP A 402 -13.21 -8.65 17.62
CA ASP A 402 -12.88 -9.07 18.97
C ASP A 402 -11.95 -10.29 18.89
N ARG A 403 -10.98 -10.42 19.80
CA ARG A 403 -10.12 -11.60 19.89
C ARG A 403 -10.50 -12.47 21.07
N VAL A 404 -10.70 -13.76 20.82
CA VAL A 404 -10.94 -14.75 21.89
C VAL A 404 -9.82 -15.79 21.89
N VAL A 405 -9.24 -16.02 23.05
CA VAL A 405 -8.20 -17.03 23.23
C VAL A 405 -8.78 -18.25 23.92
N TRP A 406 -8.54 -19.41 23.32
CA TRP A 406 -8.99 -20.71 23.78
C TRP A 406 -7.81 -21.61 24.10
N LEU A 407 -7.96 -22.39 25.16
CA LEU A 407 -7.12 -23.53 25.45
C LEU A 407 -7.80 -24.80 24.96
N LEU A 408 -7.05 -25.61 24.23
CA LEU A 408 -7.46 -26.94 23.79
C LEU A 408 -6.74 -28.02 24.62
N SER A 409 -7.52 -28.81 25.34
CA SER A 409 -7.06 -29.97 26.11
C SER A 409 -7.76 -31.23 25.60
N GLY A 410 -7.15 -31.92 24.63
CA GLY A 410 -7.83 -32.98 23.89
C GLY A 410 -9.00 -32.42 23.08
N THR A 411 -10.23 -32.84 23.39
CA THR A 411 -11.45 -32.31 22.75
C THR A 411 -12.12 -31.17 23.53
N LYS A 412 -11.63 -30.85 24.74
CA LYS A 412 -12.21 -29.81 25.59
C LYS A 412 -11.63 -28.44 25.22
N ARG A 413 -12.53 -27.46 25.01
CA ARG A 413 -12.20 -26.05 24.81
C ARG A 413 -12.50 -25.24 26.07
N GLU A 414 -11.56 -24.43 26.51
CA GLU A 414 -11.68 -23.53 27.66
C GLU A 414 -11.32 -22.11 27.24
N LYS A 415 -12.18 -21.13 27.52
CA LYS A 415 -11.93 -19.73 27.17
C LYS A 415 -10.95 -19.13 28.19
N LEU A 416 -9.81 -18.64 27.71
CA LEU A 416 -8.80 -17.99 28.55
C LEU A 416 -8.97 -16.46 28.57
N GLN A 417 -9.21 -15.85 27.41
CA GLN A 417 -9.26 -14.40 27.27
C GLN A 417 -10.30 -13.97 26.24
N TRP A 418 -10.92 -12.82 26.47
CA TRP A 418 -11.70 -12.06 25.49
C TRP A 418 -11.14 -10.65 25.48
N ASN A 419 -10.67 -10.17 24.33
CA ASN A 419 -10.09 -8.84 24.19
C ASN A 419 -10.73 -8.10 23.00
N PRO A 420 -11.59 -7.09 23.27
CA PRO A 420 -12.23 -6.32 22.22
C PRO A 420 -11.28 -5.33 21.52
N SER A 421 -10.12 -5.03 22.12
CA SER A 421 -9.16 -4.02 21.63
C SER A 421 -7.88 -4.65 21.07
N ALA A 422 -7.89 -5.96 20.80
CA ALA A 422 -6.71 -6.68 20.34
C ALA A 422 -6.34 -6.40 18.88
N VAL A 423 -7.33 -6.09 18.05
CA VAL A 423 -7.22 -5.98 16.59
C VAL A 423 -7.22 -4.51 16.17
N GLY A 424 -6.47 -4.17 15.12
CA GLY A 424 -6.53 -2.85 14.51
C GLY A 424 -5.76 -1.77 15.28
N ASN A 425 -4.46 -1.93 15.48
CA ASN A 425 -3.64 -1.04 16.30
C ASN A 425 -2.68 -0.20 15.45
N HIS A 426 -2.40 1.02 15.91
CA HIS A 426 -1.45 1.96 15.32
C HIS A 426 -1.53 2.00 13.79
N ILE A 427 -2.73 2.15 13.24
CA ILE A 427 -2.93 2.21 11.79
C ILE A 427 -2.13 3.42 11.29
N SER A 428 -1.13 3.17 10.46
CA SER A 428 -0.03 4.10 10.21
C SER A 428 0.15 4.38 8.74
N THR A 429 0.50 5.63 8.42
CA THR A 429 0.94 6.04 7.08
C THR A 429 2.14 6.98 7.18
N LYS A 430 2.80 7.23 6.05
CA LYS A 430 3.91 8.19 5.97
C LYS A 430 3.35 9.61 6.07
N SER A 431 3.94 10.43 6.93
CA SER A 431 3.57 11.84 7.07
C SER A 431 3.89 12.64 5.80
N ILE A 432 3.09 13.68 5.55
CA ILE A 432 3.31 14.63 4.45
C ILE A 432 4.69 15.28 4.58
N GLY A 433 5.52 15.17 3.54
CA GLY A 433 6.81 15.86 3.47
C GLY A 433 7.90 15.36 4.42
N SER A 434 7.67 14.27 5.17
CA SER A 434 8.70 13.65 6.03
C SER A 434 8.58 12.13 6.07
N ASP A 435 9.64 11.46 6.55
CA ASP A 435 9.65 10.00 6.71
C ASP A 435 9.03 9.55 8.05
N ALA A 436 8.42 10.49 8.80
CA ALA A 436 7.81 10.22 10.09
C ALA A 436 6.51 9.41 9.95
N ARG A 437 6.21 8.64 10.99
CA ARG A 437 4.95 7.89 11.12
C ARG A 437 3.82 8.84 11.51
N GLU A 438 2.75 8.83 10.73
CA GLU A 438 1.46 9.42 11.07
C GLU A 438 0.53 8.31 11.56
N ASP A 439 -0.07 8.47 12.75
CA ASP A 439 -1.06 7.54 13.28
C ASP A 439 -2.48 7.99 12.88
N ILE A 440 -3.13 7.18 12.06
CA ILE A 440 -4.48 7.42 11.52
C ILE A 440 -5.51 6.44 12.10
N THR A 441 -5.22 5.77 13.23
CA THR A 441 -6.17 4.81 13.83
C THR A 441 -7.55 5.43 14.08
N HIS A 442 -7.57 6.69 14.51
CA HIS A 442 -8.79 7.46 14.78
C HIS A 442 -9.67 7.73 13.54
N THR A 443 -9.13 7.57 12.31
CA THR A 443 -9.93 7.69 11.08
C THR A 443 -10.70 6.41 10.77
N TYR A 444 -10.26 5.27 11.30
CA TYR A 444 -10.84 3.94 11.06
C TYR A 444 -11.77 3.45 12.14
N LYS A 445 -11.59 3.90 13.39
CA LYS A 445 -12.44 3.51 14.52
C LYS A 445 -12.42 4.53 15.64
N HIS A 446 -13.44 4.45 16.48
CA HIS A 446 -13.50 5.23 17.71
C HIS A 446 -12.45 4.73 18.72
N GLN A 447 -12.17 5.56 19.72
CA GLN A 447 -11.22 5.21 20.77
C GLN A 447 -11.65 3.94 21.50
N GLU A 448 -10.72 3.01 21.65
CA GLU A 448 -10.91 1.76 22.41
C GLU A 448 -11.44 2.03 23.82
N GLY A 449 -12.42 1.24 24.26
CA GLY A 449 -13.09 1.39 25.56
C GLY A 449 -14.10 2.54 25.63
N SER A 450 -14.29 3.31 24.56
CA SER A 450 -15.35 4.33 24.51
C SER A 450 -16.72 3.72 24.21
N LEU A 451 -17.80 4.39 24.65
CA LEU A 451 -19.17 3.98 24.29
C LEU A 451 -19.40 4.00 22.77
N GLY A 452 -18.75 4.92 22.05
CA GLY A 452 -18.88 5.06 20.60
C GLY A 452 -18.31 3.86 19.86
N GLU A 453 -17.13 3.37 20.26
CA GLU A 453 -16.52 2.15 19.71
C GLU A 453 -17.49 0.97 19.82
N ARG A 454 -17.98 0.70 21.03
CA ARG A 454 -18.84 -0.48 21.24
C ARG A 454 -20.19 -0.37 20.52
N GLN A 455 -20.77 0.83 20.44
CA GLN A 455 -22.00 1.06 19.69
C GLN A 455 -21.82 0.78 18.20
N VAL A 456 -20.72 1.24 17.61
CA VAL A 456 -20.37 0.99 16.20
C VAL A 456 -20.13 -0.49 15.95
N PHE A 457 -19.39 -1.18 16.83
CA PHE A 457 -19.20 -2.64 16.73
C PHE A 457 -20.54 -3.38 16.72
N LEU A 458 -21.44 -3.08 17.67
CA LEU A 458 -22.74 -3.75 17.76
C LEU A 458 -23.64 -3.43 16.55
N LYS A 459 -23.57 -2.20 16.02
CA LYS A 459 -24.24 -1.81 14.77
C LYS A 459 -23.75 -2.68 13.60
N ALA A 460 -22.44 -2.87 13.47
CA ALA A 460 -21.86 -3.70 12.42
C ALA A 460 -22.28 -5.18 12.59
N LEU A 461 -22.18 -5.72 13.80
CA LEU A 461 -22.57 -7.10 14.11
C LEU A 461 -24.04 -7.39 13.77
N ALA A 462 -24.94 -6.43 14.03
CA ALA A 462 -26.36 -6.57 13.68
C ALA A 462 -26.60 -6.68 12.16
N HIS A 463 -25.71 -6.13 11.33
CA HIS A 463 -25.77 -6.22 9.88
C HIS A 463 -25.04 -7.44 9.31
N SER A 464 -24.11 -8.04 10.06
CA SER A 464 -23.35 -9.23 9.60
C SER A 464 -24.11 -10.54 9.79
N GLN A 465 -25.10 -10.57 10.70
CA GLN A 465 -26.00 -11.71 10.89
C GLN A 465 -27.04 -11.77 9.75
N PRO A 466 -27.19 -12.91 9.03
CA PRO A 466 -28.25 -13.04 8.04
C PRO A 466 -29.62 -12.92 8.72
N PHE A 467 -30.52 -12.10 8.17
CA PHE A 467 -31.95 -12.11 8.50
C PHE A 467 -32.49 -13.55 8.29
N SER A 468 -32.54 -14.34 9.35
CA SER A 468 -33.49 -15.44 9.43
C SER A 468 -34.85 -14.83 9.76
N PRO A 469 -35.90 -15.01 8.94
CA PRO A 469 -37.24 -14.64 9.36
C PRO A 469 -37.60 -15.53 10.55
N ILE A 470 -37.67 -14.94 11.74
CA ILE A 470 -38.22 -15.59 12.92
C ILE A 470 -39.65 -16.01 12.56
N ARG A 471 -39.87 -17.32 12.37
CA ARG A 471 -41.21 -17.89 12.49
C ARG A 471 -41.62 -17.73 13.96
N PRO A 472 -42.74 -17.05 14.28
CA PRO A 472 -43.22 -17.03 15.65
C PRO A 472 -43.79 -18.43 15.95
N GLY A 473 -43.02 -19.24 16.68
CA GLY A 473 -43.59 -20.36 17.43
C GLY A 473 -44.34 -19.78 18.64
N PRO A 474 -45.56 -20.28 18.95
CA PRO A 474 -46.18 -19.94 20.22
C PRO A 474 -45.35 -20.58 21.33
N ASP A 475 -45.15 -19.86 22.43
CA ASP A 475 -44.41 -20.29 23.63
C ASP A 475 -42.90 -20.00 23.64
N ALA A 476 -42.52 -18.72 23.59
CA ALA A 476 -41.36 -18.23 24.32
C ALA A 476 -41.56 -16.76 24.71
N LEU A 477 -41.89 -16.52 25.98
CA LEU A 477 -41.82 -15.19 26.60
C LEU A 477 -40.36 -14.72 26.63
N PRO A 478 -40.07 -13.42 26.47
CA PRO A 478 -38.71 -12.92 26.46
C PRO A 478 -38.14 -12.92 27.89
N ALA A 479 -37.08 -13.70 28.11
CA ALA A 479 -36.21 -13.49 29.25
C ALA A 479 -35.54 -12.12 29.10
N THR A 480 -35.59 -11.34 30.17
CA THR A 480 -34.96 -10.02 30.31
C THR A 480 -33.49 -10.06 29.85
N PRO A 481 -32.99 -9.02 29.16
CA PRO A 481 -31.57 -8.94 28.83
C PRO A 481 -30.76 -8.88 30.14
N ASP A 482 -29.73 -9.71 30.24
CA ASP A 482 -28.71 -9.58 31.27
C ASP A 482 -28.17 -8.13 31.28
N PRO A 483 -27.85 -7.57 32.47
CA PRO A 483 -27.31 -6.24 32.53
C PRO A 483 -25.98 -6.18 31.77
N LEU A 484 -25.86 -5.17 30.90
CA LEU A 484 -24.65 -4.81 30.16
C LEU A 484 -23.39 -5.00 31.04
N PRO A 485 -22.34 -5.69 30.54
CA PRO A 485 -21.08 -5.75 31.27
C PRO A 485 -20.56 -4.32 31.46
N ARG A 486 -20.18 -4.00 32.69
CA ARG A 486 -19.61 -2.69 33.05
C ARG A 486 -18.40 -2.40 32.17
N VAL A 487 -18.42 -1.26 31.49
CA VAL A 487 -17.28 -0.69 30.75
C VAL A 487 -16.12 -0.50 31.73
N PRO A 488 -14.95 -1.13 31.52
CA PRO A 488 -13.78 -0.84 32.34
C PRO A 488 -13.31 0.59 32.08
N ALA A 489 -12.92 1.28 33.16
CA ALA A 489 -12.41 2.64 33.09
C ALA A 489 -11.08 2.70 32.32
N LEU A 490 -10.92 3.79 31.56
CA LEU A 490 -9.72 4.23 30.85
C LEU A 490 -8.47 4.09 31.72
N HIS A 491 -7.48 3.27 31.33
CA HIS A 491 -6.11 3.45 31.80
C HIS A 491 -5.03 3.00 30.79
N ASP A 492 -3.99 3.82 30.82
CA ASP A 492 -2.68 3.83 30.16
C ASP A 492 -2.02 2.44 30.02
N ASP A 493 -1.17 2.26 29.00
CA ASP A 493 -0.46 1.02 28.58
C ASP A 493 0.55 0.45 29.61
N ARG A 494 0.44 0.87 30.88
CA ARG A 494 1.29 0.40 31.98
C ARG A 494 0.48 -0.50 32.91
N ALA A 495 0.61 -1.80 32.64
CA ALA A 495 0.00 -2.96 33.30
C ALA A 495 -1.47 -3.18 32.92
N GLN A 496 -1.71 -4.20 32.07
CA GLN A 496 -3.04 -4.81 31.95
C GLN A 496 -3.44 -5.31 33.34
N ASP A 497 -4.43 -4.66 33.95
CA ASP A 497 -5.02 -5.17 35.18
C ASP A 497 -5.56 -6.59 34.92
N PRO A 498 -5.29 -7.54 35.81
CA PRO A 498 -5.73 -8.91 35.62
C PRO A 498 -7.26 -8.97 35.54
N PRO A 499 -7.83 -9.93 34.78
CA PRO A 499 -9.28 -10.09 34.67
C PRO A 499 -9.96 -10.13 36.05
N ALA A 500 -11.16 -9.58 36.15
CA ALA A 500 -11.91 -9.59 37.40
C ALA A 500 -12.13 -11.04 37.88
N GLY A 501 -11.62 -11.36 39.06
CA GLY A 501 -11.67 -12.71 39.64
C GLY A 501 -10.46 -13.59 39.35
N ALA A 502 -9.44 -13.09 38.65
CA ALA A 502 -8.20 -13.83 38.44
C ALA A 502 -7.44 -14.06 39.75
N GLN A 503 -6.99 -15.29 39.98
CA GLN A 503 -6.20 -15.66 41.17
C GLN A 503 -4.70 -15.43 40.97
N THR A 504 -4.24 -15.46 39.72
CA THR A 504 -2.84 -15.22 39.35
C THR A 504 -2.72 -14.31 38.14
N SER A 505 -1.60 -13.62 38.02
CA SER A 505 -1.29 -12.75 36.88
C SER A 505 0.09 -13.06 36.33
N LEU A 506 0.19 -13.11 35.00
CA LEU A 506 1.44 -13.29 34.26
C LEU A 506 1.66 -12.09 33.35
N HIS A 507 2.89 -11.59 33.28
CA HIS A 507 3.25 -10.49 32.39
C HIS A 507 4.69 -10.61 31.89
N LEU A 508 4.87 -10.55 30.56
CA LEU A 508 6.16 -10.66 29.91
C LEU A 508 6.75 -9.27 29.62
N GLN A 509 7.89 -8.96 30.24
CA GLN A 509 8.66 -7.75 29.98
C GLN A 509 9.87 -8.07 29.12
N LEU A 510 10.03 -7.32 28.03
CA LEU A 510 11.22 -7.39 27.18
C LEU A 510 12.15 -6.26 27.60
N ALA A 511 13.42 -6.56 27.83
CA ALA A 511 14.40 -5.54 28.23
C ALA A 511 14.58 -4.50 27.11
N GLU A 512 14.90 -4.98 25.90
CA GLU A 512 14.99 -4.20 24.67
C GLU A 512 14.76 -5.12 23.46
N SER A 513 14.39 -4.53 22.32
CA SER A 513 14.30 -5.29 21.07
C SER A 513 15.70 -5.70 20.61
N PRO A 514 15.98 -7.00 20.44
CA PRO A 514 17.31 -7.48 20.06
C PRO A 514 17.60 -7.16 18.59
N GLU A 515 18.86 -6.91 18.25
CA GLU A 515 19.32 -6.97 16.87
C GLU A 515 19.65 -8.42 16.46
N VAL A 516 19.65 -8.68 15.15
CA VAL A 516 20.12 -9.97 14.60
C VAL A 516 21.51 -10.28 15.17
N GLY A 517 21.71 -11.48 15.72
CA GLY A 517 22.97 -11.90 16.34
C GLY A 517 23.13 -11.58 17.84
N GLN A 518 22.14 -10.94 18.47
CA GLN A 518 22.10 -10.69 19.92
C GLN A 518 21.23 -11.73 20.66
N ASP A 519 21.34 -11.81 21.98
CA ASP A 519 20.45 -12.65 22.79
C ASP A 519 19.18 -11.88 23.19
N ILE A 520 18.09 -12.60 23.43
CA ILE A 520 16.80 -12.03 23.87
C ILE A 520 16.71 -12.12 25.40
N TYR A 521 16.55 -10.97 26.05
CA TYR A 521 16.40 -10.87 27.50
C TYR A 521 14.96 -10.50 27.88
N LEU A 522 14.25 -11.47 28.48
CA LEU A 522 12.90 -11.32 28.99
C LEU A 522 12.88 -11.43 30.52
N THR A 523 11.87 -10.82 31.13
CA THR A 523 11.50 -11.06 32.53
C THR A 523 10.02 -11.40 32.58
N LEU A 524 9.69 -12.59 33.07
CA LEU A 524 8.32 -12.94 33.40
C LEU A 524 8.02 -12.48 34.83
N LEU A 525 7.03 -11.61 34.97
CA LEU A 525 6.43 -11.27 36.25
C LEU A 525 5.26 -12.22 36.50
N ALA A 526 5.34 -13.01 37.56
CA ALA A 526 4.27 -13.89 38.00
C ALA A 526 3.79 -13.45 39.38
N ARG A 527 2.49 -13.19 39.54
CA ARG A 527 1.90 -12.64 40.77
C ARG A 527 0.82 -13.55 41.29
N ASN A 528 0.83 -13.78 42.60
CA ASN A 528 -0.33 -14.27 43.32
C ASN A 528 -1.24 -13.09 43.69
N LEU A 529 -2.49 -13.13 43.26
CA LEU A 529 -3.47 -12.08 43.55
C LEU A 529 -4.30 -12.40 44.79
N GLU A 530 -4.13 -13.57 45.38
CA GLU A 530 -4.88 -14.03 46.54
C GLU A 530 -4.17 -13.76 47.87
N PHE A 531 -4.94 -13.78 48.95
CA PHE A 531 -4.42 -13.75 50.32
C PHE A 531 -4.06 -15.14 50.88
N ALA A 532 -4.15 -16.18 50.04
CA ALA A 532 -3.72 -17.54 50.34
C ALA A 532 -2.46 -17.89 49.55
N SER A 533 -1.65 -18.81 50.07
CA SER A 533 -0.52 -19.35 49.31
C SER A 533 -1.02 -20.15 48.11
N LYS A 534 -0.28 -20.10 47.01
CA LYS A 534 -0.65 -20.73 45.73
C LYS A 534 0.52 -21.50 45.15
N ALA A 535 0.21 -22.57 44.41
CA ALA A 535 1.19 -23.31 43.64
C ALA A 535 0.81 -23.27 42.16
N LEU A 536 1.73 -22.83 41.32
CA LEU A 536 1.52 -22.59 39.90
C LEU A 536 2.47 -23.45 39.09
N LYS A 537 1.93 -24.28 38.19
CA LYS A 537 2.69 -24.88 37.11
C LYS A 537 2.77 -23.88 35.96
N LEU A 538 3.96 -23.64 35.43
CA LEU A 538 4.20 -22.70 34.36
C LEU A 538 4.82 -23.42 33.16
N SER A 539 4.10 -23.44 32.04
CA SER A 539 4.58 -23.88 30.74
C SER A 539 5.08 -22.68 29.94
N LEU A 540 6.32 -22.71 29.48
CA LEU A 540 6.93 -21.66 28.67
C LEU A 540 7.19 -22.19 27.26
N SER A 541 6.96 -21.35 26.25
CA SER A 541 7.16 -21.69 24.84
C SER A 541 7.73 -20.51 24.06
N ALA A 542 8.64 -20.78 23.13
CA ALA A 542 9.12 -19.83 22.14
C ALA A 542 9.05 -20.46 20.74
N GLN A 543 8.38 -19.76 19.84
CA GLN A 543 8.13 -20.22 18.48
C GLN A 543 8.28 -19.07 17.46
N PRO A 544 8.78 -19.34 16.25
CA PRO A 544 8.77 -18.35 15.19
C PRO A 544 7.34 -18.13 14.73
N VAL A 545 7.03 -16.91 14.33
CA VAL A 545 5.76 -16.56 13.70
C VAL A 545 6.05 -15.75 12.46
N LEU A 546 5.34 -16.06 11.38
CA LEU A 546 5.33 -15.22 10.19
C LEU A 546 4.52 -13.95 10.46
N HIS A 547 4.70 -12.90 9.67
CA HIS A 547 3.99 -11.63 9.88
C HIS A 547 2.49 -11.78 9.69
N ASN A 548 2.03 -12.78 8.92
CA ASN A 548 0.61 -13.12 8.78
C ASN A 548 0.03 -13.85 10.01
N GLY A 549 0.81 -13.99 11.09
CA GLY A 549 0.40 -14.65 12.32
C GLY A 549 0.53 -16.17 12.29
N HIS A 550 0.87 -16.78 11.15
CA HIS A 550 1.05 -18.23 11.05
C HIS A 550 2.27 -18.69 11.88
N PRO A 551 2.08 -19.59 12.86
CA PRO A 551 3.16 -20.09 13.67
C PRO A 551 3.96 -21.20 12.99
N LEU A 552 5.26 -21.23 13.25
CA LEU A 552 6.12 -22.38 12.97
C LEU A 552 6.29 -23.23 14.24
N PRO A 553 6.80 -24.47 14.12
CA PRO A 553 7.04 -25.31 15.29
C PRO A 553 7.91 -24.60 16.35
N PRO A 554 7.61 -24.78 17.64
CA PRO A 554 8.42 -24.19 18.71
C PRO A 554 9.85 -24.75 18.65
N PHE A 555 10.83 -23.86 18.84
CA PHE A 555 12.24 -24.24 18.93
C PHE A 555 12.72 -24.38 20.36
N TRP A 556 11.94 -23.89 21.32
CA TRP A 556 12.25 -23.96 22.75
C TRP A 556 10.97 -24.03 23.58
N GLN A 557 10.94 -24.92 24.56
CA GLN A 557 9.88 -25.05 25.55
C GLN A 557 10.48 -25.46 26.89
N ASP A 558 9.84 -25.06 27.99
CA ASP A 558 10.24 -25.43 29.34
C ASP A 558 9.03 -25.50 30.28
N THR A 559 9.19 -26.14 31.43
CA THR A 559 8.16 -26.19 32.48
C THR A 559 8.78 -25.98 33.85
N MET A 560 8.23 -25.05 34.61
CA MET A 560 8.66 -24.77 35.98
C MET A 560 7.48 -24.76 36.96
N TYR A 561 7.78 -24.95 38.23
CA TYR A 561 6.80 -24.94 39.30
C TYR A 561 7.15 -23.85 40.30
N LEU A 562 6.17 -23.02 40.62
CA LEU A 562 6.32 -21.88 41.51
C LEU A 562 5.40 -22.04 42.71
N SER A 563 5.92 -21.70 43.90
CA SER A 563 5.11 -21.54 45.10
C SER A 563 5.12 -20.09 45.52
N PHE A 564 3.94 -19.52 45.75
CA PHE A 564 3.75 -18.12 46.13
C PHE A 564 3.18 -18.03 47.54
N SER A 565 3.73 -17.10 48.31
CA SER A 565 3.11 -16.55 49.51
C SER A 565 1.91 -15.67 49.11
N PRO A 566 1.00 -15.36 50.05
CA PRO A 566 -0.05 -14.37 49.81
C PRO A 566 0.48 -13.08 49.19
N LYS A 567 -0.13 -12.62 48.09
CA LYS A 567 0.24 -11.38 47.37
C LYS A 567 1.69 -11.31 46.84
N GLU A 568 2.43 -12.42 46.82
CA GLU A 568 3.82 -12.42 46.35
C GLU A 568 3.92 -12.21 44.82
N GLU A 569 4.89 -11.39 44.40
CA GLU A 569 5.35 -11.29 43.01
C GLU A 569 6.72 -11.96 42.88
N LYS A 570 6.87 -12.83 41.88
CA LYS A 570 8.16 -13.37 41.46
C LYS A 570 8.57 -12.81 40.11
N ARG A 571 9.87 -12.55 39.97
CA ARG A 571 10.52 -12.09 38.74
C ARG A 571 11.43 -13.18 38.24
N ILE A 572 11.12 -13.70 37.05
CA ILE A 572 11.80 -14.86 36.48
C ILE A 572 12.54 -14.39 35.23
N PRO A 573 13.87 -14.28 35.27
CA PRO A 573 14.67 -13.99 34.08
C PRO A 573 14.52 -15.12 33.06
N TRP A 574 14.30 -14.76 31.80
CA TRP A 574 14.19 -15.70 30.69
C TRP A 574 15.10 -15.23 29.55
N LEU A 575 16.20 -15.97 29.37
CA LEU A 575 17.18 -15.74 28.32
C LEU A 575 16.93 -16.71 27.16
N ILE A 576 16.86 -16.20 25.93
CA ILE A 576 16.85 -17.00 24.71
C ILE A 576 18.06 -16.55 23.87
N SER A 577 19.07 -17.41 23.74
CA SER A 577 20.30 -17.05 23.04
C SER A 577 20.14 -17.06 21.52
N TYR A 578 20.96 -16.28 20.80
CA TYR A 578 20.98 -16.29 19.33
C TYR A 578 21.21 -17.70 18.76
N GLY A 579 22.03 -18.52 19.43
CA GLY A 579 22.26 -19.91 19.02
C GLY A 579 20.99 -20.78 19.07
N GLN A 580 20.01 -20.44 19.92
CA GLN A 580 18.73 -21.16 20.01
C GLN A 580 17.77 -20.74 18.90
N TYR A 581 17.64 -19.44 18.63
CA TYR A 581 16.61 -18.93 17.73
C TYR A 581 17.10 -18.58 16.32
N GLY A 582 18.38 -18.31 16.12
CA GLY A 582 18.93 -17.71 14.90
C GLY A 582 18.61 -18.50 13.63
N ARG A 583 18.76 -19.84 13.67
CA ARG A 583 18.42 -20.73 12.54
C ARG A 583 16.92 -20.83 12.24
N HIS A 584 16.07 -20.35 13.15
CA HIS A 584 14.62 -20.33 13.03
C HIS A 584 14.09 -18.93 12.71
N LEU A 585 14.96 -17.93 12.59
CA LEU A 585 14.60 -16.56 12.29
C LEU A 585 14.32 -16.42 10.79
N GLN A 586 13.04 -16.32 10.45
CA GLN A 586 12.56 -16.15 9.07
C GLN A 586 12.64 -14.69 8.60
N GLU A 587 12.17 -14.39 7.38
CA GLU A 587 12.26 -13.03 6.81
C GLU A 587 11.59 -11.95 7.66
N ASP A 588 10.51 -12.33 8.34
CA ASP A 588 9.69 -11.46 9.19
C ASP A 588 10.35 -11.10 10.51
N LYS A 589 11.40 -11.83 10.91
CA LYS A 589 12.19 -11.61 12.12
C LYS A 589 11.35 -11.57 13.40
N GLN A 590 10.32 -12.41 13.50
CA GLN A 590 9.37 -12.40 14.61
C GLN A 590 9.37 -13.72 15.39
N ILE A 591 9.40 -13.59 16.72
CA ILE A 591 9.34 -14.70 17.67
C ILE A 591 8.21 -14.43 18.64
N ARG A 592 7.30 -15.38 18.79
CA ARG A 592 6.28 -15.35 19.83
C ARG A 592 6.74 -16.15 21.03
N VAL A 593 6.71 -15.51 22.18
CA VAL A 593 6.95 -16.13 23.48
C VAL A 593 5.64 -16.19 24.26
N VAL A 594 5.41 -17.33 24.91
CA VAL A 594 4.18 -17.62 25.65
C VAL A 594 4.53 -18.19 27.01
N ALA A 595 3.82 -17.72 28.03
CA ALA A 595 3.84 -18.25 29.38
C ALA A 595 2.41 -18.62 29.80
N MET A 596 2.18 -19.90 30.05
CA MET A 596 0.89 -20.44 30.48
C MET A 596 1.01 -20.95 31.91
N GLY A 597 0.29 -20.32 32.82
CA GLY A 597 0.19 -20.72 34.22
C GLY A 597 -1.07 -21.54 34.46
N GLU A 598 -0.94 -22.63 35.22
CA GLU A 598 -2.06 -23.43 35.73
C GLU A 598 -1.91 -23.55 37.25
N GLU A 599 -2.92 -23.11 37.99
CA GLU A 599 -2.93 -23.18 39.45
C GLU A 599 -3.34 -24.58 39.91
N ASN A 600 -2.58 -25.17 40.83
CA ASN A 600 -2.68 -26.60 41.14
C ASN A 600 -3.95 -27.00 41.93
N THR A 601 -4.69 -26.04 42.51
CA THR A 601 -5.87 -26.32 43.37
C THR A 601 -7.19 -25.97 42.68
N SER A 602 -7.29 -24.78 42.11
CA SER A 602 -8.47 -24.28 41.39
C SER A 602 -8.45 -24.68 39.91
N TRP A 603 -7.29 -25.10 39.37
CA TRP A 603 -7.07 -25.38 37.95
C TRP A 603 -7.31 -24.17 37.04
N GLU A 604 -7.33 -22.97 37.64
CA GLU A 604 -7.45 -21.72 36.93
C GLU A 604 -6.18 -21.44 36.15
N LYS A 605 -6.34 -20.86 34.96
CA LYS A 605 -5.24 -20.63 34.04
C LYS A 605 -5.02 -19.16 33.76
N ALA A 606 -3.75 -18.79 33.64
CA ALA A 606 -3.31 -17.47 33.22
C ALA A 606 -2.45 -17.59 31.97
N LEU A 607 -2.58 -16.64 31.05
CA LEU A 607 -1.81 -16.59 29.81
C LEU A 607 -1.14 -15.22 29.69
N ALA A 608 0.16 -15.24 29.41
CA ALA A 608 0.89 -14.09 28.90
C ALA A 608 1.55 -14.46 27.57
N GLU A 609 1.43 -13.57 26.59
CA GLU A 609 2.07 -13.73 25.29
C GLU A 609 2.75 -12.41 24.89
N LYS A 610 3.82 -12.52 24.11
CA LYS A 610 4.47 -11.38 23.49
C LYS A 610 5.09 -11.79 22.17
N THR A 611 4.85 -11.00 21.13
CA THR A 611 5.63 -11.07 19.88
C THR A 611 6.82 -10.12 19.98
N ILE A 612 8.00 -10.64 19.68
CA ILE A 612 9.27 -9.91 19.67
C ILE A 612 9.69 -9.78 18.20
N THR A 613 10.04 -8.57 17.78
CA THR A 613 10.66 -8.34 16.47
C THR A 613 12.13 -8.09 16.65
N VAL A 614 12.95 -8.84 15.90
CA VAL A 614 14.40 -8.70 15.87
C VAL A 614 14.77 -7.61 14.85
N ALA A 615 15.51 -6.61 15.30
CA ALA A 615 15.94 -5.48 14.48
C ALA A 615 17.07 -5.88 13.53
N SER A 616 17.12 -5.22 12.36
CA SER A 616 18.25 -5.34 11.44
C SER A 616 19.26 -4.23 11.70
N PRO A 617 20.58 -4.48 11.62
CA PRO A 617 21.58 -3.44 11.75
C PRO A 617 21.45 -2.39 10.63
N PRO A 618 21.76 -1.11 10.90
CA PRO A 618 21.60 -0.05 9.92
C PRO A 618 22.68 -0.10 8.82
N LEU A 619 22.32 0.38 7.62
CA LEU A 619 23.26 0.70 6.55
C LEU A 619 23.66 2.18 6.65
N GLY A 620 24.96 2.45 6.73
CA GLY A 620 25.51 3.81 6.64
C GLY A 620 25.63 4.26 5.19
N ILE A 621 24.98 5.36 4.80
CA ILE A 621 25.07 5.91 3.43
C ILE A 621 25.62 7.34 3.50
N HIS A 622 26.85 7.51 3.01
CA HIS A 622 27.60 8.76 3.07
C HIS A 622 27.90 9.31 1.69
N VAL A 623 27.38 10.49 1.38
CA VAL A 623 27.65 11.17 0.11
C VAL A 623 28.94 11.99 0.26
N LEU A 624 29.93 11.72 -0.59
CA LEU A 624 31.29 12.25 -0.42
C LEU A 624 31.57 13.48 -1.29
N THR A 625 30.77 13.71 -2.32
CA THR A 625 30.92 14.85 -3.24
C THR A 625 29.56 15.47 -3.56
N PRO A 626 29.51 16.76 -3.97
CA PRO A 626 28.28 17.36 -4.46
C PRO A 626 27.63 16.55 -5.59
N VAL A 627 26.30 16.56 -5.65
CA VAL A 627 25.52 15.79 -6.62
C VAL A 627 24.98 16.76 -7.68
N VAL A 628 25.48 16.65 -8.92
CA VAL A 628 25.14 17.54 -10.04
C VAL A 628 24.74 16.70 -11.24
N VAL A 629 23.67 17.09 -11.94
CA VAL A 629 23.20 16.39 -13.15
C VAL A 629 24.35 16.21 -14.16
N ASN A 630 24.45 15.00 -14.70
CA ASN A 630 25.46 14.57 -15.67
C ASN A 630 26.92 14.66 -15.19
N GLN A 631 27.16 14.78 -13.88
CA GLN A 631 28.49 14.70 -13.28
C GLN A 631 28.56 13.55 -12.30
N ALA A 632 29.64 12.78 -12.37
CA ALA A 632 29.83 11.66 -11.46
C ALA A 632 30.05 12.15 -10.03
N PHE A 633 29.35 11.57 -9.07
CA PHE A 633 29.54 11.80 -7.64
C PHE A 633 29.92 10.49 -6.93
N ARG A 634 30.65 10.61 -5.82
CA ARG A 634 31.07 9.48 -5.00
C ARG A 634 30.21 9.37 -3.76
N LEU A 635 29.86 8.14 -3.39
CA LEU A 635 29.20 7.80 -2.14
C LEU A 635 29.89 6.58 -1.52
N ARG A 636 29.78 6.45 -0.20
CA ARG A 636 30.29 5.32 0.56
C ARG A 636 29.15 4.65 1.31
N VAL A 637 29.01 3.35 1.13
CA VAL A 637 28.07 2.51 1.88
C VAL A 637 28.87 1.75 2.92
N GLU A 638 28.47 1.85 4.18
CA GLU A 638 29.05 1.19 5.35
C GLU A 638 28.05 0.20 5.92
N PHE A 639 28.52 -0.99 6.25
CA PHE A 639 27.69 -2.06 6.81
C PHE A 639 28.54 -2.98 7.68
N ALA A 640 27.88 -3.73 8.55
CA ALA A 640 28.53 -4.69 9.42
C ALA A 640 27.86 -6.05 9.31
N ASN A 641 28.65 -7.13 9.33
CA ASN A 641 28.13 -8.45 9.61
C ASN A 641 27.78 -8.53 11.10
N PRO A 642 26.50 -8.62 11.49
CA PRO A 642 26.12 -8.64 12.89
C PRO A 642 26.36 -10.02 13.54
N LEU A 643 26.70 -11.05 12.75
CA LEU A 643 26.83 -12.42 13.22
C LEU A 643 28.26 -12.73 13.70
N ALA A 644 28.35 -13.70 14.62
CA ALA A 644 29.62 -14.31 15.04
C ALA A 644 30.14 -15.36 14.03
N GLU A 645 29.44 -15.56 12.92
CA GLU A 645 29.81 -16.43 11.82
C GLU A 645 29.93 -15.63 10.51
N PRO A 646 30.74 -16.09 9.55
CA PRO A 646 30.84 -15.42 8.27
C PRO A 646 29.58 -15.58 7.42
N VAL A 647 29.37 -14.63 6.50
CA VAL A 647 28.20 -14.58 5.62
C VAL A 647 28.67 -14.60 4.18
N SER A 648 28.07 -15.47 3.36
CA SER A 648 28.32 -15.59 1.93
C SER A 648 27.28 -14.82 1.11
N ASP A 649 27.52 -14.72 -0.20
CA ASP A 649 26.57 -14.23 -1.20
C ASP A 649 26.08 -12.81 -0.93
N GLY A 650 26.97 -11.98 -0.39
CA GLY A 650 26.70 -10.56 -0.18
C GLY A 650 26.45 -9.87 -1.52
N LEU A 651 25.24 -9.35 -1.73
CA LEU A 651 24.90 -8.59 -2.93
C LEU A 651 24.35 -7.22 -2.54
N LEU A 652 25.08 -6.17 -2.93
CA LEU A 652 24.63 -4.80 -2.75
C LEU A 652 23.85 -4.35 -3.99
N THR A 653 22.60 -3.95 -3.81
CA THR A 653 21.77 -3.34 -4.85
C THR A 653 21.60 -1.86 -4.55
N VAL A 654 21.78 -1.02 -5.58
CA VAL A 654 21.65 0.42 -5.50
C VAL A 654 20.72 0.91 -6.61
N GLU A 655 19.74 1.73 -6.24
CA GLU A 655 18.77 2.28 -7.17
C GLU A 655 18.30 3.67 -6.72
N GLY A 656 17.61 4.38 -7.62
CA GLY A 656 17.00 5.67 -7.31
C GLY A 656 16.63 6.41 -8.59
N GLY A 657 15.36 6.78 -8.72
CA GLY A 657 14.86 7.53 -9.88
C GLY A 657 15.67 8.82 -10.08
N GLY A 658 16.13 9.07 -11.29
CA GLY A 658 17.01 10.21 -11.60
C GLY A 658 18.47 10.06 -11.18
N LEU A 659 18.84 9.03 -10.42
CA LEU A 659 20.20 8.78 -9.93
C LEU A 659 20.87 7.57 -10.62
N VAL A 660 20.12 6.49 -10.81
CA VAL A 660 20.56 5.22 -11.41
C VAL A 660 19.51 4.75 -12.42
N ARG A 661 19.92 4.42 -13.65
CA ARG A 661 18.99 3.85 -14.63
C ARG A 661 18.76 2.38 -14.31
N GLY A 662 17.61 2.05 -13.74
CA GLY A 662 17.30 0.70 -13.26
C GLY A 662 18.01 0.43 -11.93
N GLN A 663 18.71 -0.71 -11.85
CA GLN A 663 19.41 -1.16 -10.64
C GLN A 663 20.88 -1.43 -10.94
N ALA A 664 21.76 -1.03 -10.02
CA ALA A 664 23.16 -1.42 -10.01
C ALA A 664 23.37 -2.49 -8.94
N GLN A 665 23.99 -3.61 -9.32
CA GLN A 665 24.24 -4.75 -8.45
C GLN A 665 25.74 -4.99 -8.32
N ILE A 666 26.21 -5.22 -7.10
CA ILE A 666 27.63 -5.38 -6.77
C ILE A 666 27.79 -6.59 -5.87
N GLU A 667 28.52 -7.58 -6.37
CA GLU A 667 28.89 -8.77 -5.61
C GLU A 667 29.99 -8.40 -4.60
N LEU A 668 29.67 -8.53 -3.32
CA LEU A 668 30.62 -8.36 -2.21
C LEU A 668 31.29 -9.69 -1.84
N GLY A 669 30.69 -10.82 -2.25
CA GLY A 669 31.20 -12.14 -1.95
C GLY A 669 31.08 -12.48 -0.46
N PHE A 670 32.22 -12.62 0.21
CA PHE A 670 32.33 -13.13 1.57
C PHE A 670 32.55 -12.00 2.59
N LEU A 671 31.78 -12.02 3.68
CA LEU A 671 31.91 -11.10 4.81
C LEU A 671 32.29 -11.89 6.06
N ALA A 672 33.46 -11.59 6.66
CA ALA A 672 33.91 -12.28 7.86
C ALA A 672 33.01 -11.98 9.07
N ALA A 673 33.05 -12.86 10.08
CA ALA A 673 32.32 -12.69 11.34
C ALA A 673 32.64 -11.32 11.97
N ARG A 674 31.60 -10.57 12.38
CA ARG A 674 31.70 -9.23 13.01
C ARG A 674 32.46 -8.18 12.18
N GLN A 675 32.73 -8.44 10.89
CA GLN A 675 33.47 -7.50 10.05
C GLN A 675 32.62 -6.27 9.76
N GLN A 676 33.20 -5.09 9.97
CA GLN A 676 32.71 -3.85 9.40
C GLN A 676 33.36 -3.65 8.02
N ALA A 677 32.55 -3.37 7.02
CA ALA A 677 32.99 -3.18 5.65
C ALA A 677 32.42 -1.88 5.09
N SER A 678 33.13 -1.31 4.12
CA SER A 678 32.67 -0.15 3.38
C SER A 678 33.02 -0.28 1.91
N ILE A 679 32.14 0.20 1.05
CA ILE A 679 32.36 0.25 -0.39
C ILE A 679 32.11 1.67 -0.89
N THR A 680 33.01 2.16 -1.74
CA THR A 680 32.86 3.46 -2.40
C THR A 680 32.37 3.25 -3.81
N LEU A 681 31.26 3.90 -4.15
CA LEU A 681 30.60 3.82 -5.44
C LEU A 681 30.66 5.18 -6.14
N GLN A 682 30.61 5.15 -7.47
CA GLN A 682 30.53 6.33 -8.31
C GLN A 682 29.28 6.23 -9.19
N LEU A 683 28.39 7.21 -9.06
CA LEU A 683 27.11 7.27 -9.79
C LEU A 683 27.03 8.59 -10.57
N THR A 684 26.23 8.61 -11.64
CA THR A 684 25.99 9.81 -12.46
C THR A 684 24.49 10.08 -12.57
N PRO A 685 23.95 11.11 -11.90
CA PRO A 685 22.53 11.41 -11.92
C PRO A 685 22.11 12.04 -13.25
N TYR A 686 20.89 11.74 -13.70
CA TYR A 686 20.33 12.20 -14.96
C TYR A 686 19.10 13.11 -14.80
N LYS A 687 18.57 13.27 -13.58
CA LYS A 687 17.51 14.25 -13.27
C LYS A 687 17.94 15.16 -12.12
N SER A 688 17.61 16.45 -12.18
CA SER A 688 17.83 17.43 -11.10
C SER A 688 16.72 17.38 -10.05
N GLY A 689 16.89 18.09 -8.92
CA GLY A 689 15.88 18.22 -7.88
C GLY A 689 16.08 17.24 -6.71
N PRO A 690 15.10 17.17 -5.79
CA PRO A 690 15.09 16.18 -4.71
C PRO A 690 14.99 14.77 -5.30
N ARG A 691 15.89 13.87 -4.90
CA ARG A 691 15.93 12.46 -5.30
C ARG A 691 16.29 11.59 -4.11
N GLN A 692 15.82 10.36 -4.07
CA GLN A 692 16.18 9.40 -3.02
C GLN A 692 17.03 8.26 -3.60
N LEU A 693 18.17 8.00 -2.96
CA LEU A 693 18.98 6.82 -3.20
C LEU A 693 18.49 5.70 -2.29
N HIS A 694 18.26 4.52 -2.84
CA HIS A 694 17.94 3.31 -2.10
C HIS A 694 19.09 2.33 -2.21
N VAL A 695 19.43 1.70 -1.09
CA VAL A 695 20.49 0.71 -0.99
C VAL A 695 19.97 -0.48 -0.21
N SER A 696 20.16 -1.67 -0.75
CA SER A 696 19.91 -2.92 -0.02
C SER A 696 21.08 -3.86 -0.08
N LEU A 697 21.39 -4.50 1.05
CA LEU A 697 22.39 -5.55 1.15
C LEU A 697 21.69 -6.89 1.42
N ARG A 698 21.71 -7.76 0.42
CA ARG A 698 21.25 -9.16 0.53
C ARG A 698 22.35 -10.02 1.15
N SER A 699 21.94 -11.04 1.88
CA SER A 699 22.83 -12.03 2.49
C SER A 699 22.19 -13.43 2.52
N SER A 700 22.99 -14.48 2.73
CA SER A 700 22.50 -15.85 2.87
C SER A 700 21.89 -16.18 4.24
N LEU A 701 22.22 -15.45 5.30
CA LEU A 701 21.88 -15.82 6.69
C LEU A 701 20.87 -14.89 7.37
N PHE A 702 20.72 -13.66 6.90
CA PHE A 702 19.76 -12.71 7.47
C PHE A 702 19.02 -11.92 6.39
N PRO A 703 17.80 -11.43 6.68
CA PRO A 703 16.99 -10.68 5.73
C PRO A 703 17.68 -9.42 5.24
N PRO A 704 17.40 -8.93 4.02
CA PRO A 704 18.13 -7.82 3.43
C PRO A 704 18.16 -6.58 4.33
N LEU A 705 19.35 -6.02 4.53
CA LEU A 705 19.47 -4.70 5.16
C LEU A 705 19.05 -3.66 4.14
N LYS A 706 18.23 -2.69 4.55
CA LYS A 706 17.75 -1.62 3.66
C LYS A 706 18.07 -0.27 4.27
N GLY A 707 18.39 0.68 3.42
CA GLY A 707 18.62 2.05 3.80
C GLY A 707 18.38 2.98 2.61
N HIS A 708 18.12 4.25 2.92
CA HIS A 708 17.94 5.27 1.90
C HIS A 708 18.63 6.58 2.29
N LYS A 709 18.84 7.44 1.29
CA LYS A 709 19.39 8.78 1.49
C LYS A 709 18.70 9.77 0.56
N GLN A 710 18.13 10.82 1.13
CA GLN A 710 17.65 11.98 0.38
C GLN A 710 18.84 12.79 -0.16
N LEU A 711 18.81 13.12 -1.45
CA LEU A 711 19.82 13.86 -2.18
C LEU A 711 19.17 15.07 -2.86
N GLN A 712 19.86 16.20 -2.84
CA GLN A 712 19.51 17.35 -3.68
C GLN A 712 20.45 17.38 -4.89
N VAL A 713 19.92 17.13 -6.08
CA VAL A 713 20.70 17.13 -7.33
C VAL A 713 20.63 18.52 -7.98
N ALA A 714 21.77 19.19 -8.11
CA ALA A 714 21.86 20.50 -8.75
C ALA A 714 21.76 20.40 -10.29
N GLY A 715 21.10 21.37 -10.93
CA GLY A 715 21.04 21.46 -12.39
C GLY A 715 22.42 21.73 -13.01
N GLY A 716 22.76 20.99 -14.08
CA GLY A 716 24.01 21.16 -14.81
C GLY A 716 24.01 22.45 -15.63
N GLY A 717 24.26 23.59 -14.99
CA GLY A 717 24.08 24.89 -15.66
C GLY A 717 24.34 26.13 -14.81
N LEU A 718 25.48 26.20 -14.13
CA LEU A 718 26.10 27.49 -13.80
C LEU A 718 27.54 27.42 -14.31
N ARG A 719 27.76 27.92 -15.53
CA ARG A 719 29.07 28.54 -15.83
C ARG A 719 29.29 29.54 -14.71
N ALA A 720 30.26 29.27 -13.84
CA ALA A 720 30.74 30.24 -12.88
C ALA A 720 30.96 31.55 -13.65
N ARG A 721 30.12 32.56 -13.40
CA ARG A 721 30.46 33.93 -13.75
C ARG A 721 31.71 34.24 -12.94
N ARG A 722 32.88 34.08 -13.56
CA ARG A 722 34.08 34.79 -13.10
C ARG A 722 33.72 36.27 -13.20
N GLN A 723 33.52 36.90 -12.05
CA GLN A 723 33.51 38.35 -11.99
C GLN A 723 34.94 38.85 -12.30
N PRO A 724 35.06 40.03 -12.94
CA PRO A 724 36.32 40.54 -13.49
C PRO A 724 37.40 40.77 -12.44
#